data_AF-A0A9Q1BRG7-F1
#
_entry.id   AF-A0A9Q1BRG7-F1
#
_cell.length_a   1.000
_cell.length_b   1.000
_cell.length_c   1.000
_cell.angle_alpha   90.00
_cell.angle_beta   90.00
_cell.angle_gamma   90.00
#
_symmetry.space_group_name_H-M   'P 1'
#
loop_
_entity.id
_entity.type
_entity.pdbx_description
1 polymer ?
#
loop_
_entity_poly.entity_id
_entity_poly.type
_entity_poly.pdbx_seq_one_letter_code
_entity_poly.pdbx_strand_id
1 'polypeptide(L)'
;MAEQEQFGRLLSELLSEDGDTRKKAEDTLEKIQPLNKATLLISSFTNANLPTECRQMSAVLFRRQIFSSFEKFWPELPNDVQERWKGELLTAVQKEPVPMVRRRICDVVAELARNLIDDYGNQGWPEVLQFLFDCGSSNVPEPKETALYLINYFPGIFGNRQSHYLEVIRQMLLQSFASTNTAQIRMMAARAAVSFLIDQDDASIAQRMGGDFLPGILQAMVECVKLQEDDSLLKSFIELEENCPKMLRPRLEDVLNLALEIANNTELDDQWRQLGLEMVVTLSEVAPAMLRKFPRFLPLIMNQMLAMMVDIDDDPEWSLSDEIDDDDCDTNAVAGESALDRFACGVGGKTMLPHIIEQIPSFLQNQNWQHRHAALMAISAVGEGCHKQMETVLEQVVDAVLPFLQDPHPRVRYAACNALGQMATDFAPTFEKNFHTKVIPGLLIVLDDNANPRVQAHAGAALVNFSEDCPKSILISYMSNILPKIEEILQQKIQELLQKGTKLVLEQMVTTLAAIADTAEEKFVDFYDNFMPSLKYIMQNATSKEYRLLRGKTIECISLIGLAVGTQKFMQDATDVMQLLLKSQTDANDMEDDDPQISYMISAWARMCKLLGPSFQQYLPVVMGPLVKTAAMRPGIAFLDADDAKNMTEEEGWHFVNVGEQHTFGVNTAGLEDKATACQMLVCYAKELKEGFADYAEEVVKIMVPNLTFYYEDITRYTAAESLPLLLECAKIKGEQYLVEMWAYIYPPLLKAIQTEPEVDILEQHMESFSKCVEFLGRGCLDETKMQEVAKALNEMMDSHFKRQSERHEQRKDEDYDEDVEENLQDEDDDDVKLLSKVSDVIHSVLGTHAETALPMFETLLPNVIRLLPQDRPWTDRQWGLCIFDDLIEFTGSHAFKYKDYFLRPMLQYVCDNRPEVRQAAAYGFGVLGKFGGPEFGPACAEGIKQLSSVIADPQSRSEENINATENAISAVGKILQHNQGNLSINVDEVLQLWFSWLPVWEDKEEASHVFKFLCDLIESNNSVILGPNNSNLPRVVAVFAETFAKEGLKDDEEVFRRCTMIIRQIQSNSEVWSNCLGLLTPQQQQALAAALG
;
A
#
# COMPACT_ATOMS: atom_id res chain seq x y z
N MET A 1 52.72 -22.34 -1.18
CA MET A 1 52.84 -23.13 0.07
C MET A 1 52.75 -22.26 1.32
N ALA A 2 53.67 -21.32 1.59
CA ALA A 2 53.59 -20.48 2.80
C ALA A 2 52.30 -19.61 2.89
N GLU A 3 51.90 -18.97 1.79
CA GLU A 3 50.67 -18.16 1.74
C GLU A 3 49.39 -19.00 1.86
N GLN A 4 49.36 -20.22 1.31
CA GLN A 4 48.23 -21.15 1.44
C GLN A 4 48.08 -21.70 2.85
N GLU A 5 49.20 -21.99 3.53
CA GLU A 5 49.16 -22.44 4.92
C GLU A 5 48.68 -21.31 5.85
N GLN A 6 49.09 -20.06 5.56
CA GLN A 6 48.61 -18.88 6.27
C GLN A 6 47.11 -18.64 6.02
N PHE A 7 46.63 -18.80 4.79
CA PHE A 7 45.21 -18.67 4.47
C PHE A 7 44.36 -19.80 5.07
N GLY A 8 44.89 -21.03 5.13
CA GLY A 8 44.24 -22.13 5.85
C GLY A 8 44.05 -21.83 7.34
N ARG A 9 45.02 -21.18 7.99
CA ARG A 9 44.87 -20.71 9.38
C ARG A 9 43.82 -19.61 9.49
N LEU A 10 43.80 -18.66 8.55
CA LEU A 10 42.76 -17.62 8.50
C LEU A 10 41.36 -18.22 8.40
N LEU A 11 41.17 -19.25 7.57
CA LEU A 11 39.88 -19.97 7.46
C LEU A 11 39.48 -20.66 8.77
N SER A 12 40.44 -21.23 9.50
CA SER A 12 40.18 -21.79 10.84
C SER A 12 39.85 -20.71 11.88
N GLU A 13 40.48 -19.54 11.81
CA GLU A 13 40.19 -18.40 12.71
C GLU A 13 38.79 -17.81 12.46
N LEU A 14 38.31 -17.83 11.21
CA LEU A 14 36.91 -17.46 10.87
C LEU A 14 35.86 -18.39 11.49
N LEU A 15 36.25 -19.63 11.82
CA LEU A 15 35.40 -20.64 12.44
C LEU A 15 35.56 -20.68 13.97
N SER A 16 36.26 -19.72 14.57
CA SER A 16 36.49 -19.67 16.01
C SER A 16 35.22 -19.27 16.77
N GLU A 17 34.99 -19.90 17.92
CA GLU A 17 33.95 -19.50 18.89
C GLU A 17 34.30 -18.17 19.59
N ASP A 18 35.56 -17.72 19.54
CA ASP A 18 36.00 -16.44 20.10
C ASP A 18 35.71 -15.28 19.13
N GLY A 19 34.75 -14.43 19.50
CA GLY A 19 34.31 -13.31 18.67
C GLY A 19 35.43 -12.33 18.29
N ASP A 20 36.43 -12.13 19.15
CA ASP A 20 37.56 -11.25 18.88
C ASP A 20 38.51 -11.82 17.82
N THR A 21 38.80 -13.13 17.90
CA THR A 21 39.55 -13.86 16.88
C THR A 21 38.81 -13.85 15.54
N ARG A 22 37.50 -14.17 15.55
CA ARG A 22 36.68 -14.21 14.34
C ARG A 22 36.63 -12.85 13.63
N LYS A 23 36.34 -11.77 14.37
CA LYS A 23 36.28 -10.40 13.82
C LYS A 23 37.62 -9.94 13.22
N LYS A 24 38.74 -10.26 13.87
CA LYS A 24 40.08 -9.97 13.31
C LYS A 24 40.35 -10.74 12.02
N ALA A 25 39.87 -11.98 11.92
CA ALA A 25 39.99 -12.79 10.71
C ALA A 25 39.11 -12.23 9.57
N GLU A 26 37.88 -11.79 9.86
CA GLU A 26 36.99 -11.10 8.92
C GLU A 26 37.65 -9.81 8.38
N ASP A 27 38.12 -8.92 9.27
CA ASP A 27 38.84 -7.69 8.91
C ASP A 27 40.08 -7.97 8.03
N THR A 28 40.75 -9.10 8.26
CA THR A 28 41.92 -9.51 7.50
C THR A 28 41.51 -10.02 6.12
N LEU A 29 40.43 -10.80 6.03
CA LEU A 29 39.88 -11.33 4.80
C LEU A 29 39.38 -10.22 3.85
N GLU A 30 38.75 -9.17 4.39
CA GLU A 30 38.26 -8.02 3.61
C GLU A 30 39.39 -7.19 2.98
N LYS A 31 40.57 -7.16 3.60
CA LYS A 31 41.73 -6.42 3.09
C LYS A 31 42.45 -7.13 1.94
N ILE A 32 42.16 -8.40 1.69
CA ILE A 32 42.77 -9.17 0.59
C ILE A 32 42.18 -8.70 -0.73
N GLN A 33 43.04 -8.33 -1.68
CA GLN A 33 42.62 -7.91 -3.02
C GLN A 33 41.77 -9.00 -3.71
N PRO A 34 40.68 -8.63 -4.43
CA PRO A 34 39.73 -9.59 -4.99
C PRO A 34 40.39 -10.74 -5.78
N LEU A 35 41.30 -10.42 -6.71
CA LEU A 35 41.98 -11.45 -7.52
C LEU A 35 42.80 -12.45 -6.69
N ASN A 36 43.53 -11.95 -5.68
CA ASN A 36 44.32 -12.79 -4.79
C ASN A 36 43.41 -13.65 -3.89
N LYS A 37 42.32 -13.06 -3.39
CA LYS A 37 41.32 -13.76 -2.57
C LYS A 37 40.71 -14.92 -3.35
N ALA A 38 40.29 -14.68 -4.59
CA ALA A 38 39.74 -15.70 -5.49
C ALA A 38 40.72 -16.87 -5.69
N THR A 39 41.99 -16.57 -5.95
CA THR A 39 43.05 -17.58 -6.15
C THR A 39 43.29 -18.43 -4.89
N LEU A 40 43.29 -17.79 -3.72
CA LEU A 40 43.46 -18.48 -2.44
C LEU A 40 42.26 -19.39 -2.14
N LEU A 41 41.05 -18.91 -2.40
CA LEU A 41 39.81 -19.66 -2.16
C LEU A 41 39.71 -20.92 -3.04
N ILE A 42 39.88 -20.79 -4.37
CA ILE A 42 39.82 -21.96 -5.28
C ILE A 42 40.84 -23.03 -4.91
N SER A 43 42.04 -22.61 -4.51
CA SER A 43 43.10 -23.53 -4.11
C SER A 43 42.83 -24.21 -2.75
N SER A 44 42.00 -23.60 -1.90
CA SER A 44 41.72 -24.08 -0.55
C SER A 44 40.61 -25.13 -0.55
N PHE A 45 39.47 -24.88 -1.19
CA PHE A 45 38.41 -25.89 -1.23
C PHE A 45 38.77 -27.10 -2.10
N THR A 46 39.70 -26.98 -3.05
CA THR A 46 40.23 -28.12 -3.85
C THR A 46 41.34 -28.91 -3.13
N ASN A 47 41.88 -28.41 -2.01
CA ASN A 47 42.93 -29.08 -1.27
C ASN A 47 42.36 -30.09 -0.28
N ALA A 48 42.41 -31.38 -0.63
CA ALA A 48 41.95 -32.48 0.21
C ALA A 48 42.68 -32.61 1.58
N ASN A 49 43.79 -31.89 1.79
CA ASN A 49 44.51 -31.90 3.07
C ASN A 49 43.98 -30.86 4.06
N LEU A 50 43.12 -29.93 3.65
CA LEU A 50 42.48 -28.98 4.57
C LEU A 50 41.27 -29.62 5.26
N PRO A 51 40.94 -29.21 6.51
CA PRO A 51 39.74 -29.65 7.20
C PRO A 51 38.47 -29.38 6.38
N THR A 52 37.48 -30.27 6.50
CA THR A 52 36.21 -30.19 5.76
C THR A 52 35.53 -28.84 5.93
N GLU A 53 35.51 -28.33 7.16
CA GLU A 53 34.87 -27.07 7.56
C GLU A 53 35.56 -25.88 6.88
N CYS A 54 36.89 -25.88 6.81
CA CYS A 54 37.65 -24.85 6.09
C CYS A 54 37.40 -24.90 4.59
N ARG A 55 37.23 -26.10 4.02
CA ARG A 55 36.93 -26.28 2.59
C ARG A 55 35.51 -25.80 2.27
N GLN A 56 34.53 -26.09 3.12
CA GLN A 56 33.17 -25.57 3.00
C GLN A 56 33.15 -24.04 3.07
N MET A 57 33.74 -23.46 4.12
CA MET A 57 33.84 -22.00 4.29
C MET A 57 34.51 -21.35 3.08
N SER A 58 35.58 -21.95 2.56
CA SER A 58 36.26 -21.45 1.37
C SER A 58 35.41 -21.49 0.10
N ALA A 59 34.55 -22.51 -0.08
CA ALA A 59 33.65 -22.57 -1.22
C ALA A 59 32.53 -21.52 -1.11
N VAL A 60 31.93 -21.37 0.08
CA VAL A 60 30.90 -20.34 0.37
C VAL A 60 31.45 -18.94 0.13
N LEU A 61 32.63 -18.62 0.66
CA LEU A 61 33.28 -17.32 0.46
C LEU A 61 33.60 -17.05 -1.01
N PHE A 62 33.96 -18.07 -1.78
CA PHE A 62 34.26 -17.88 -3.20
C PHE A 62 33.00 -17.58 -4.01
N ARG A 63 31.93 -18.32 -3.77
CA ARG A 63 30.61 -18.05 -4.36
C ARG A 63 30.13 -16.64 -4.02
N ARG A 64 30.18 -16.22 -2.75
CA ARG A 64 29.85 -14.83 -2.33
C ARG A 64 30.72 -13.79 -3.04
N GLN A 65 31.98 -14.10 -3.28
CA GLN A 65 32.88 -13.22 -4.02
C GLN A 65 32.53 -13.12 -5.51
N ILE A 66 32.17 -14.23 -6.16
CA ILE A 66 31.68 -14.24 -7.56
C ILE A 66 30.47 -13.30 -7.63
N PHE A 67 29.44 -13.55 -6.83
CA PHE A 67 28.23 -12.72 -6.82
C PHE A 67 28.50 -11.22 -6.59
N SER A 68 29.27 -10.87 -5.55
CA SER A 68 29.44 -9.46 -5.14
C SER A 68 30.50 -8.68 -5.93
N SER A 69 31.40 -9.37 -6.64
CA SER A 69 32.61 -8.72 -7.18
C SER A 69 33.19 -9.37 -8.42
N PHE A 70 32.39 -10.13 -9.20
CA PHE A 70 32.81 -10.78 -10.45
C PHE A 70 33.65 -9.87 -11.36
N GLU A 71 33.13 -8.68 -11.68
CA GLU A 71 33.77 -7.67 -12.54
C GLU A 71 35.12 -7.17 -12.02
N LYS A 72 35.41 -7.33 -10.72
CA LYS A 72 36.65 -6.86 -10.10
C LYS A 72 37.80 -7.85 -10.18
N PHE A 73 37.54 -9.12 -10.52
CA PHE A 73 38.61 -10.12 -10.57
C PHE A 73 38.57 -11.03 -11.79
N TRP A 74 37.38 -11.38 -12.29
CA TRP A 74 37.28 -12.32 -13.40
C TRP A 74 37.86 -11.76 -14.70
N PRO A 75 37.56 -10.51 -15.12
CA PRO A 75 38.15 -9.91 -16.31
C PRO A 75 39.67 -9.68 -16.23
N GLU A 76 40.23 -9.60 -15.01
CA GLU A 76 41.68 -9.43 -14.79
C GLU A 76 42.47 -10.74 -15.00
N LEU A 77 41.80 -11.90 -14.97
CA LEU A 77 42.44 -13.20 -15.18
C LEU A 77 42.81 -13.40 -16.66
N PRO A 78 44.02 -13.91 -16.97
CA PRO A 78 44.35 -14.37 -18.30
C PRO A 78 43.38 -15.47 -18.77
N ASN A 79 43.00 -15.48 -20.05
CA ASN A 79 42.05 -16.45 -20.60
C ASN A 79 42.48 -17.91 -20.36
N ASP A 80 43.78 -18.22 -20.40
CA ASP A 80 44.28 -19.57 -20.10
C ASP A 80 44.06 -19.98 -18.63
N VAL A 81 44.07 -19.01 -17.71
CA VAL A 81 43.76 -19.23 -16.30
C VAL A 81 42.25 -19.38 -16.10
N GLN A 82 41.42 -18.58 -16.78
CA GLN A 82 39.96 -18.73 -16.76
C GLN A 82 39.55 -20.13 -17.25
N GLU A 83 40.08 -20.59 -18.39
CA GLU A 83 39.82 -21.95 -18.91
C GLU A 83 40.27 -23.04 -17.93
N ARG A 84 41.43 -22.84 -17.31
CA ARG A 84 41.94 -23.77 -16.31
C ARG A 84 41.03 -23.84 -15.08
N TRP A 85 40.57 -22.70 -14.55
CA TRP A 85 39.68 -22.66 -13.39
C TRP A 85 38.33 -23.31 -13.68
N LYS A 86 37.76 -23.07 -14.86
CA LYS A 86 36.56 -23.77 -15.34
C LYS A 86 36.77 -25.29 -15.28
N GLY A 87 37.85 -25.81 -15.86
CA GLY A 87 38.16 -27.25 -15.80
C GLY A 87 38.43 -27.80 -14.39
N GLU A 88 39.15 -27.03 -13.56
CA GLU A 88 39.46 -27.40 -12.16
C GLU A 88 38.21 -27.50 -11.31
N LEU A 89 37.24 -26.59 -11.47
CA LEU A 89 35.97 -26.61 -10.74
C LEU A 89 35.14 -27.87 -11.05
N LEU A 90 34.94 -28.19 -12.34
CA LEU A 90 34.18 -29.40 -12.72
C LEU A 90 34.87 -30.67 -12.22
N THR A 91 36.20 -30.70 -12.30
CA THR A 91 37.00 -31.82 -11.77
C THR A 91 36.88 -31.93 -10.25
N ALA A 92 36.83 -30.80 -9.53
CA ALA A 92 36.68 -30.77 -8.08
C ALA A 92 35.33 -31.36 -7.65
N VAL A 93 34.23 -31.00 -8.33
CA VAL A 93 32.91 -31.58 -8.08
C VAL A 93 32.92 -33.10 -8.27
N GLN A 94 33.52 -33.61 -9.36
CA GLN A 94 33.57 -35.04 -9.66
C GLN A 94 34.36 -35.86 -8.64
N LYS A 95 35.42 -35.28 -8.08
CA LYS A 95 36.33 -35.98 -7.18
C LYS A 95 35.95 -35.84 -5.72
N GLU A 96 35.00 -34.97 -5.38
CA GLU A 96 34.69 -34.65 -3.99
C GLU A 96 33.89 -35.77 -3.30
N PRO A 97 34.48 -36.43 -2.28
CA PRO A 97 33.79 -37.51 -1.59
C PRO A 97 32.76 -37.00 -0.56
N VAL A 98 32.90 -35.78 -0.03
CA VAL A 98 32.02 -35.25 1.01
C VAL A 98 30.82 -34.54 0.38
N PRO A 99 29.57 -35.03 0.55
CA PRO A 99 28.40 -34.46 -0.12
C PRO A 99 28.19 -32.96 0.15
N MET A 100 28.37 -32.51 1.39
CA MET A 100 28.22 -31.09 1.73
C MET A 100 29.26 -30.21 1.04
N VAL A 101 30.53 -30.63 0.97
CA VAL A 101 31.56 -29.87 0.23
C VAL A 101 31.25 -29.89 -1.27
N ARG A 102 30.80 -31.04 -1.80
CA ARG A 102 30.42 -31.17 -3.21
C ARG A 102 29.31 -30.19 -3.57
N ARG A 103 28.26 -30.07 -2.74
CA ARG A 103 27.17 -29.08 -2.92
C ARG A 103 27.71 -27.65 -2.92
N ARG A 104 28.55 -27.27 -1.94
CA ARG A 104 29.15 -25.92 -1.92
C ARG A 104 30.03 -25.61 -3.14
N ILE A 105 30.71 -26.61 -3.71
CA ILE A 105 31.43 -26.44 -4.98
C ILE A 105 30.45 -26.33 -6.15
N CYS A 106 29.33 -27.06 -6.15
CA CYS A 106 28.26 -26.87 -7.13
C CYS A 106 27.69 -25.45 -7.09
N ASP A 107 27.49 -24.87 -5.90
CA ASP A 107 27.03 -23.49 -5.75
C ASP A 107 28.00 -22.51 -6.44
N VAL A 108 29.31 -22.73 -6.27
CA VAL A 108 30.36 -21.96 -6.98
C VAL A 108 30.27 -22.15 -8.50
N VAL A 109 30.08 -23.39 -8.97
CA VAL A 109 29.97 -23.70 -10.41
C VAL A 109 28.76 -23.00 -11.02
N ALA A 110 27.61 -23.05 -10.34
CA ALA A 110 26.39 -22.43 -10.80
C ALA A 110 26.50 -20.89 -10.80
N GLU A 111 27.05 -20.29 -9.74
CA GLU A 111 27.27 -18.84 -9.67
C GLU A 111 28.22 -18.34 -10.76
N LEU A 112 29.28 -19.10 -11.03
CA LEU A 112 30.19 -18.78 -12.13
C LEU A 112 29.48 -18.91 -13.48
N ALA A 113 28.71 -19.98 -13.70
CA ALA A 113 27.98 -20.19 -14.94
C ALA A 113 26.94 -19.08 -15.20
N ARG A 114 26.32 -18.54 -14.15
CA ARG A 114 25.40 -17.40 -14.22
C ARG A 114 26.09 -16.14 -14.73
N ASN A 115 27.24 -15.81 -14.16
CA ASN A 115 28.03 -14.63 -14.56
C ASN A 115 28.74 -14.77 -15.92
N LEU A 116 28.70 -15.96 -16.54
CA LEU A 116 29.26 -16.24 -17.86
C LEU A 116 28.20 -16.23 -18.97
N ILE A 117 26.96 -15.84 -18.67
CA ILE A 117 25.95 -15.53 -19.69
C ILE A 117 26.24 -14.14 -20.26
N ASP A 118 26.37 -14.04 -21.58
CA ASP A 118 26.63 -12.76 -22.26
C ASP A 118 25.37 -11.88 -22.36
N ASP A 119 25.53 -10.61 -22.76
CA ASP A 119 24.42 -9.65 -22.97
C ASP A 119 23.36 -10.14 -23.98
N TYR A 120 23.70 -11.15 -24.79
CA TYR A 120 22.80 -11.79 -25.75
C TYR A 120 22.24 -13.11 -25.22
N GLY A 121 22.35 -13.39 -23.91
CA GLY A 121 21.82 -14.57 -23.25
C GLY A 121 22.54 -15.89 -23.58
N ASN A 122 23.73 -15.88 -24.18
CA ASN A 122 24.44 -17.11 -24.51
C ASN A 122 25.37 -17.55 -23.36
N GLN A 123 25.32 -18.84 -23.04
CA GLN A 123 26.23 -19.46 -22.08
C GLN A 123 27.67 -19.51 -22.63
N GLY A 124 28.57 -18.72 -22.02
CA GLY A 124 29.99 -18.65 -22.34
C GLY A 124 30.82 -19.84 -21.86
N TRP A 125 30.22 -20.77 -21.10
CA TRP A 125 30.87 -21.98 -20.59
C TRP A 125 30.22 -23.28 -21.12
N PRO A 126 30.45 -23.67 -22.39
CA PRO A 126 29.79 -24.85 -22.98
C PRO A 126 30.12 -26.17 -22.28
N GLU A 127 31.31 -26.29 -21.66
CA GLU A 127 31.73 -27.48 -20.93
C GLU A 127 30.87 -27.75 -19.68
N VAL A 128 30.25 -26.72 -19.08
CA VAL A 128 29.33 -26.90 -17.94
C VAL A 128 28.07 -27.65 -18.36
N LEU A 129 27.56 -27.38 -19.57
CA LEU A 129 26.39 -28.06 -20.12
C LEU A 129 26.72 -29.52 -20.43
N GLN A 130 27.89 -29.78 -21.03
CA GLN A 130 28.34 -31.15 -21.27
C GLN A 130 28.48 -31.91 -19.95
N PHE A 131 29.11 -31.29 -18.95
CA PHE A 131 29.25 -31.86 -17.61
C PHE A 131 27.90 -32.20 -16.96
N LEU A 132 26.93 -31.28 -17.05
CA LEU A 132 25.58 -31.46 -16.54
C LEU A 132 24.88 -32.67 -17.19
N PHE A 133 24.90 -32.78 -18.52
CA PHE A 133 24.26 -33.90 -19.22
C PHE A 133 24.96 -35.25 -18.99
N ASP A 134 26.29 -35.27 -18.93
CA ASP A 134 27.07 -36.48 -18.63
C ASP A 134 26.76 -36.98 -17.20
N CYS A 135 26.65 -36.05 -16.25
CA CYS A 135 26.30 -36.35 -14.86
C CYS A 135 24.84 -36.82 -14.73
N GLY A 136 23.89 -36.13 -15.37
CA GLY A 136 22.45 -36.47 -15.32
C GLY A 136 22.13 -37.81 -15.98
N SER A 137 22.89 -38.20 -17.02
CA SER A 137 22.75 -39.49 -17.71
C SER A 137 23.43 -40.65 -16.96
N SER A 138 24.18 -40.39 -15.89
CA SER A 138 24.87 -41.41 -15.12
C SER A 138 23.88 -42.34 -14.40
N ASN A 139 24.24 -43.61 -14.23
CA ASN A 139 23.48 -44.54 -13.36
C ASN A 139 23.96 -44.49 -11.90
N VAL A 140 25.07 -43.80 -11.65
CA VAL A 140 25.65 -43.61 -10.31
C VAL A 140 24.89 -42.49 -9.59
N PRO A 141 24.46 -42.68 -8.32
CA PRO A 141 23.72 -41.68 -7.57
C PRO A 141 24.38 -40.30 -7.49
N GLU A 142 25.67 -40.23 -7.19
CA GLU A 142 26.36 -38.98 -6.84
C GLU A 142 26.50 -38.01 -8.04
N PRO A 143 26.91 -38.44 -9.25
CA PRO A 143 26.87 -37.58 -10.43
C PRO A 143 25.44 -37.16 -10.80
N LYS A 144 24.46 -38.06 -10.66
CA LYS A 144 23.07 -37.72 -10.97
C LYS A 144 22.54 -36.64 -10.02
N GLU A 145 22.76 -36.80 -8.72
CA GLU A 145 22.44 -35.78 -7.70
C GLU A 145 23.09 -34.44 -8.04
N THR A 146 24.36 -34.45 -8.47
CA THR A 146 25.11 -33.25 -8.86
C THR A 146 24.43 -32.49 -10.00
N ALA A 147 24.01 -33.19 -11.06
CA ALA A 147 23.34 -32.56 -12.19
C ALA A 147 21.98 -31.96 -11.79
N LEU A 148 21.18 -32.70 -11.01
CA LEU A 148 19.88 -32.23 -10.54
C LEU A 148 20.03 -31.03 -9.60
N TYR A 149 21.03 -31.04 -8.71
CA TYR A 149 21.31 -29.93 -7.82
C TYR A 149 21.73 -28.66 -8.58
N LEU A 150 22.54 -28.79 -9.64
CA LEU A 150 22.91 -27.63 -10.48
C LEU A 150 21.69 -27.02 -11.20
N ILE A 151 20.77 -27.86 -11.68
CA ILE A 151 19.52 -27.40 -12.30
C ILE A 151 18.60 -26.76 -11.27
N ASN A 152 18.55 -27.29 -10.05
CA ASN A 152 17.78 -26.68 -8.98
C ASN A 152 18.35 -25.32 -8.56
N TYR A 153 19.68 -25.18 -8.51
CA TYR A 153 20.35 -23.96 -8.09
C TYR A 153 20.34 -22.88 -9.18
N PHE A 154 20.53 -23.27 -10.45
CA PHE A 154 20.52 -22.37 -11.60
C PHE A 154 19.84 -23.02 -12.82
N PRO A 155 18.50 -23.07 -12.84
CA PRO A 155 17.69 -23.43 -14.01
C PRO A 155 18.14 -22.82 -15.34
N GLY A 156 18.46 -21.51 -15.33
CA GLY A 156 18.85 -20.73 -16.51
C GLY A 156 20.23 -21.05 -17.12
N ILE A 157 20.92 -22.10 -16.65
CA ILE A 157 22.28 -22.47 -17.09
C ILE A 157 22.42 -22.65 -18.61
N PHE A 158 21.34 -22.96 -19.30
CA PHE A 158 21.28 -23.20 -20.75
C PHE A 158 21.31 -21.92 -21.59
N GLY A 159 20.99 -20.77 -21.01
CA GLY A 159 20.78 -19.51 -21.71
C GLY A 159 19.83 -19.63 -22.92
N ASN A 160 20.07 -18.86 -23.97
CA ASN A 160 19.26 -18.82 -25.19
C ASN A 160 19.28 -20.11 -26.03
N ARG A 161 19.98 -21.16 -25.58
CA ARG A 161 19.98 -22.49 -26.20
C ARG A 161 19.04 -23.47 -25.51
N GLN A 162 18.32 -23.06 -24.46
CA GLN A 162 17.37 -23.90 -23.74
C GLN A 162 16.41 -24.67 -24.67
N SER A 163 15.81 -23.99 -25.64
CA SER A 163 14.89 -24.60 -26.60
C SER A 163 15.52 -25.73 -27.43
N HIS A 164 16.85 -25.72 -27.62
CA HIS A 164 17.57 -26.80 -28.30
C HIS A 164 17.72 -28.05 -27.41
N TYR A 165 17.88 -27.85 -26.11
CA TYR A 165 18.12 -28.92 -25.14
C TYR A 165 16.86 -29.42 -24.42
N LEU A 166 15.71 -28.78 -24.66
CA LEU A 166 14.45 -29.03 -23.96
C LEU A 166 14.07 -30.51 -23.86
N GLU A 167 14.16 -31.25 -24.97
CA GLU A 167 13.81 -32.68 -24.99
C GLU A 167 14.81 -33.54 -24.19
N VAL A 168 16.09 -33.14 -24.14
CA VAL A 168 17.12 -33.83 -23.36
C VAL A 168 16.89 -33.60 -21.87
N ILE A 169 16.60 -32.36 -21.47
CA ILE A 169 16.25 -31.99 -20.09
C ILE A 169 15.01 -32.77 -19.64
N ARG A 170 13.97 -32.78 -20.49
CA ARG A 170 12.73 -33.53 -20.26
C ARG A 170 12.99 -35.01 -20.01
N GLN A 171 13.75 -35.67 -20.88
CA GLN A 171 14.05 -37.09 -20.72
C GLN A 171 14.88 -37.37 -19.46
N MET A 172 15.85 -36.52 -19.15
CA MET A 172 16.71 -36.67 -17.97
C MET A 172 15.92 -36.54 -16.66
N LEU A 173 15.03 -35.57 -16.54
CA LEU A 173 14.17 -35.41 -15.36
C LEU A 173 13.18 -36.58 -15.22
N LEU A 174 12.53 -37.00 -16.32
CA LEU A 174 11.65 -38.17 -16.33
C LEU A 174 12.35 -39.47 -15.92
N GLN A 175 13.58 -39.69 -16.40
CA GLN A 175 14.39 -40.84 -15.97
C GLN A 175 14.80 -40.75 -14.50
N SER A 176 14.98 -39.54 -13.97
CA SER A 176 15.34 -39.32 -12.57
C SER A 176 14.14 -39.57 -11.64
N PHE A 177 12.93 -39.20 -12.04
CA PHE A 177 11.68 -39.60 -11.36
C PHE A 177 11.52 -41.13 -11.32
N ALA A 178 11.88 -41.82 -12.39
CA ALA A 178 11.81 -43.28 -12.47
C ALA A 178 13.00 -44.01 -11.81
N SER A 179 13.92 -43.29 -11.15
CA SER A 179 15.12 -43.91 -10.59
C SER A 179 14.79 -44.88 -9.45
N THR A 180 15.33 -46.10 -9.53
CA THR A 180 15.22 -47.11 -8.47
C THR A 180 16.31 -46.98 -7.40
N ASN A 181 17.18 -45.98 -7.49
CA ASN A 181 18.35 -45.84 -6.60
C ASN A 181 17.96 -45.38 -5.19
N THR A 182 17.67 -44.09 -5.00
CA THR A 182 17.33 -43.51 -3.69
C THR A 182 16.15 -42.53 -3.84
N ALA A 183 15.32 -42.43 -2.79
CA ALA A 183 14.24 -41.45 -2.72
C ALA A 183 14.76 -40.01 -2.85
N GLN A 184 15.94 -39.74 -2.29
CA GLN A 184 16.64 -38.45 -2.38
C GLN A 184 16.86 -37.99 -3.82
N ILE A 185 17.17 -38.89 -4.77
CA ILE A 185 17.31 -38.52 -6.19
C ILE A 185 15.96 -38.12 -6.78
N ARG A 186 14.88 -38.83 -6.44
CA ARG A 186 13.53 -38.51 -6.95
C ARG A 186 13.04 -37.17 -6.38
N MET A 187 13.30 -36.90 -5.10
CA MET A 187 12.99 -35.63 -4.45
C MET A 187 13.81 -34.47 -5.05
N MET A 188 15.12 -34.66 -5.24
CA MET A 188 15.95 -33.64 -5.90
C MET A 188 15.56 -33.42 -7.36
N ALA A 189 15.12 -34.47 -8.07
CA ALA A 189 14.58 -34.33 -9.43
C ALA A 189 13.28 -33.53 -9.45
N ALA A 190 12.43 -33.70 -8.44
CA ALA A 190 11.20 -32.92 -8.30
C ALA A 190 11.50 -31.45 -8.05
N ARG A 191 12.41 -31.13 -7.12
CA ARG A 191 12.83 -29.75 -6.86
C ARG A 191 13.48 -29.10 -8.09
N ALA A 192 14.39 -29.81 -8.76
CA ALA A 192 15.00 -29.34 -10.00
C ALA A 192 13.96 -29.11 -11.13
N ALA A 193 12.95 -29.98 -11.24
CA ALA A 193 11.87 -29.81 -12.19
C ALA A 193 11.00 -28.59 -11.86
N VAL A 194 10.69 -28.37 -10.57
CA VAL A 194 10.00 -27.18 -10.09
C VAL A 194 10.76 -25.91 -10.44
N SER A 195 12.03 -25.78 -10.03
CA SER A 195 12.84 -24.59 -10.31
C SER A 195 12.97 -24.35 -11.81
N PHE A 196 13.14 -25.42 -12.60
CA PHE A 196 13.14 -25.32 -14.06
C PHE A 196 11.83 -24.77 -14.63
N LEU A 197 10.68 -25.19 -14.10
CA LEU A 197 9.36 -24.74 -14.58
C LEU A 197 9.11 -23.27 -14.23
N ILE A 198 9.51 -22.83 -13.03
CA ILE A 198 9.39 -21.43 -12.59
C ILE A 198 10.24 -20.51 -13.48
N ASP A 199 11.45 -20.93 -13.87
CA ASP A 199 12.35 -20.17 -14.74
C ASP A 199 11.94 -20.15 -16.24
N GLN A 200 10.82 -20.77 -16.64
CA GLN A 200 10.40 -20.74 -18.05
C GLN A 200 9.64 -19.47 -18.43
N ASP A 201 10.27 -18.60 -19.23
CA ASP A 201 9.61 -17.42 -19.81
C ASP A 201 8.42 -17.76 -20.76
N ASP A 202 8.47 -18.92 -21.43
CA ASP A 202 7.42 -19.36 -22.35
C ASP A 202 6.39 -20.23 -21.60
N ALA A 203 5.27 -19.61 -21.24
CA ALA A 203 4.15 -20.27 -20.57
C ALA A 203 3.65 -21.53 -21.30
N SER A 204 3.77 -21.60 -22.64
CA SER A 204 3.36 -22.78 -23.42
C SER A 204 4.32 -23.96 -23.25
N ILE A 205 5.61 -23.69 -23.05
CA ILE A 205 6.64 -24.69 -22.75
C ILE A 205 6.47 -25.16 -21.30
N ALA A 206 6.33 -24.22 -20.35
CA ALA A 206 6.06 -24.51 -18.95
C ALA A 206 4.84 -25.42 -18.80
N GLN A 207 3.71 -25.06 -19.41
CA GLN A 207 2.48 -25.86 -19.37
C GLN A 207 2.69 -27.30 -19.89
N ARG A 208 3.42 -27.44 -21.02
CA ARG A 208 3.63 -28.74 -21.65
C ARG A 208 4.53 -29.65 -20.81
N MET A 209 5.65 -29.12 -20.34
CA MET A 209 6.61 -29.89 -19.53
C MET A 209 6.06 -30.16 -18.13
N GLY A 210 5.33 -29.19 -17.58
CA GLY A 210 4.57 -29.32 -16.35
C GLY A 210 3.64 -30.52 -16.36
N GLY A 211 2.85 -30.68 -17.43
CA GLY A 211 1.96 -31.83 -17.59
C GLY A 211 2.69 -33.18 -17.57
N ASP A 212 3.93 -33.24 -18.07
CA ASP A 212 4.76 -34.45 -18.05
C ASP A 212 5.40 -34.71 -16.67
N PHE A 213 5.81 -33.65 -15.96
CA PHE A 213 6.56 -33.75 -14.70
C PHE A 213 5.68 -33.90 -13.46
N LEU A 214 4.48 -33.30 -13.48
CA LEU A 214 3.61 -33.21 -12.31
C LEU A 214 3.30 -34.56 -11.66
N PRO A 215 3.04 -35.67 -12.38
CA PRO A 215 2.87 -36.98 -11.76
C PRO A 215 4.11 -37.45 -10.98
N GLY A 216 5.30 -37.16 -11.49
CA GLY A 216 6.58 -37.51 -10.84
C GLY A 216 6.84 -36.66 -9.60
N ILE A 217 6.50 -35.37 -9.66
CA ILE A 217 6.59 -34.43 -8.53
C ILE A 217 5.66 -34.88 -7.41
N LEU A 218 4.37 -35.13 -7.68
CA LEU A 218 3.39 -35.57 -6.68
C LEU A 218 3.80 -36.90 -6.04
N GLN A 219 4.32 -37.85 -6.83
CA GLN A 219 4.81 -39.11 -6.28
C GLN A 219 6.03 -38.91 -5.35
N ALA A 220 6.94 -38.00 -5.69
CA ALA A 220 8.08 -37.65 -4.83
C ALA A 220 7.64 -36.94 -3.55
N MET A 221 6.58 -36.11 -3.59
CA MET A 221 5.98 -35.48 -2.41
C MET A 221 5.39 -36.53 -1.46
N VAL A 222 4.64 -37.51 -1.97
CA VAL A 222 4.12 -38.61 -1.14
C VAL A 222 5.24 -39.39 -0.45
N GLU A 223 6.39 -39.57 -1.11
CA GLU A 223 7.55 -40.21 -0.50
C GLU A 223 8.24 -39.30 0.54
N CYS A 224 8.36 -38.00 0.25
CA CYS A 224 8.90 -36.99 1.15
C CYS A 224 8.14 -36.94 2.48
N VAL A 225 6.81 -36.86 2.44
CA VAL A 225 5.94 -36.85 3.63
C VAL A 225 6.03 -38.15 4.42
N LYS A 226 6.24 -39.30 3.76
CA LYS A 226 6.42 -40.59 4.44
C LYS A 226 7.74 -40.71 5.18
N LEU A 227 8.78 -40.04 4.69
CA LEU A 227 10.11 -40.07 5.31
C LEU A 227 10.24 -39.06 6.44
N GLN A 228 9.57 -37.91 6.34
CA GLN A 228 9.61 -36.82 7.34
C GLN A 228 11.03 -36.31 7.64
N GLU A 229 11.94 -36.41 6.67
CA GLU A 229 13.34 -36.00 6.83
C GLU A 229 13.63 -34.56 6.34
N ASP A 230 12.93 -34.10 5.29
CA ASP A 230 13.18 -32.81 4.62
C ASP A 230 11.91 -32.29 3.94
N ASP A 231 11.39 -31.16 4.42
CA ASP A 231 10.16 -30.50 3.96
C ASP A 231 10.38 -29.57 2.75
N SER A 232 11.63 -29.40 2.30
CA SER A 232 11.99 -28.46 1.24
C SER A 232 11.26 -28.72 -0.09
N LEU A 233 10.83 -29.96 -0.35
CA LEU A 233 10.07 -30.26 -1.57
C LEU A 233 8.63 -29.71 -1.53
N LEU A 234 7.98 -29.72 -0.36
CA LEU A 234 6.64 -29.12 -0.22
C LEU A 234 6.74 -27.61 -0.40
N LYS A 235 7.75 -26.98 0.22
CA LYS A 235 8.04 -25.55 0.05
C LYS A 235 8.28 -25.18 -1.42
N SER A 236 9.13 -25.92 -2.13
CA SER A 236 9.30 -25.72 -3.58
C SER A 236 7.99 -25.92 -4.36
N PHE A 237 7.13 -26.85 -3.95
CA PHE A 237 5.83 -27.02 -4.63
C PHE A 237 4.88 -25.84 -4.40
N ILE A 238 4.89 -25.23 -3.21
CA ILE A 238 4.15 -23.99 -2.93
C ILE A 238 4.70 -22.84 -3.80
N GLU A 239 6.02 -22.70 -3.93
CA GLU A 239 6.63 -21.73 -4.87
C GLU A 239 6.17 -21.97 -6.33
N LEU A 240 5.95 -23.23 -6.72
CA LEU A 240 5.40 -23.57 -8.04
C LEU A 240 3.94 -23.14 -8.19
N GLU A 241 3.14 -23.28 -7.13
CA GLU A 241 1.75 -22.80 -7.08
C GLU A 241 1.69 -21.28 -7.23
N GLU A 242 2.55 -20.55 -6.51
CA GLU A 242 2.65 -19.08 -6.57
C GLU A 242 2.97 -18.57 -7.99
N ASN A 243 3.95 -19.18 -8.64
CA ASN A 243 4.49 -18.67 -9.90
C ASN A 243 3.82 -19.25 -11.16
N CYS A 244 3.28 -20.47 -11.09
CA CYS A 244 2.80 -21.22 -12.25
C CYS A 244 1.48 -21.99 -12.01
N PRO A 245 0.44 -21.40 -11.39
CA PRO A 245 -0.72 -22.16 -10.91
C PRO A 245 -1.53 -22.84 -12.03
N LYS A 246 -1.65 -22.18 -13.20
CA LYS A 246 -2.40 -22.70 -14.37
C LYS A 246 -1.86 -24.04 -14.89
N MET A 247 -0.59 -24.34 -14.62
CA MET A 247 0.04 -25.61 -14.96
C MET A 247 -0.59 -26.80 -14.24
N LEU A 248 -1.13 -26.57 -13.04
CA LEU A 248 -1.72 -27.60 -12.19
C LEU A 248 -3.13 -27.99 -12.63
N ARG A 249 -3.78 -27.17 -13.48
CA ARG A 249 -5.17 -27.34 -13.94
C ARG A 249 -5.52 -28.78 -14.35
N PRO A 250 -4.69 -29.53 -15.11
CA PRO A 250 -5.01 -30.91 -15.51
C PRO A 250 -5.05 -31.94 -14.36
N ARG A 251 -4.44 -31.64 -13.22
CA ARG A 251 -4.24 -32.54 -12.07
C ARG A 251 -4.64 -31.89 -10.74
N LEU A 252 -5.35 -30.77 -10.77
CA LEU A 252 -5.65 -29.99 -9.56
C LEU A 252 -6.39 -30.81 -8.51
N GLU A 253 -7.27 -31.73 -8.92
CA GLU A 253 -7.91 -32.69 -8.00
C GLU A 253 -6.90 -33.58 -7.28
N ASP A 254 -5.85 -34.05 -7.96
CA ASP A 254 -4.81 -34.89 -7.35
C ASP A 254 -3.99 -34.06 -6.34
N VAL A 255 -3.72 -32.79 -6.65
CA VAL A 255 -3.03 -31.83 -5.75
C VAL A 255 -3.86 -31.57 -4.49
N LEU A 256 -5.13 -31.21 -4.64
CA LEU A 256 -6.03 -30.92 -3.51
C LEU A 256 -6.24 -32.14 -2.60
N ASN A 257 -6.33 -33.34 -3.18
CA ASN A 257 -6.40 -34.56 -2.38
C ASN A 257 -5.12 -34.79 -1.57
N LEU A 258 -3.95 -34.60 -2.17
CA LEU A 258 -2.66 -34.76 -1.47
C LEU A 258 -2.53 -33.74 -0.35
N ALA A 259 -2.82 -32.46 -0.63
CA ALA A 259 -2.77 -31.38 0.35
C ALA A 259 -3.64 -31.68 1.59
N LEU A 260 -4.90 -32.10 1.36
CA LEU A 260 -5.80 -32.51 2.44
C LEU A 260 -5.35 -33.79 3.15
N GLU A 261 -4.77 -34.77 2.44
CA GLU A 261 -4.23 -35.98 3.07
C GLU A 261 -3.10 -35.62 4.05
N ILE A 262 -2.23 -34.68 3.68
CA ILE A 262 -1.15 -34.19 4.53
C ILE A 262 -1.73 -33.42 5.73
N ALA A 263 -2.59 -32.42 5.50
CA ALA A 263 -3.14 -31.58 6.55
C ALA A 263 -3.94 -32.39 7.60
N ASN A 264 -4.73 -33.37 7.16
CA ASN A 264 -5.58 -34.21 8.00
C ASN A 264 -4.79 -35.27 8.81
N ASN A 265 -3.51 -35.49 8.52
CA ASN A 265 -2.75 -36.57 9.14
C ASN A 265 -2.18 -36.16 10.51
N THR A 266 -2.91 -36.49 11.58
CA THR A 266 -2.52 -36.22 12.97
C THR A 266 -1.30 -37.02 13.46
N GLU A 267 -0.72 -37.91 12.63
CA GLU A 267 0.56 -38.58 12.92
C GLU A 267 1.77 -37.76 12.44
N LEU A 268 1.55 -36.69 11.66
CA LEU A 268 2.58 -35.75 11.25
C LEU A 268 2.71 -34.63 12.28
N ASP A 269 3.92 -34.11 12.44
CA ASP A 269 4.17 -32.88 13.19
C ASP A 269 3.47 -31.69 12.54
N ASP A 270 3.15 -30.67 13.35
CA ASP A 270 2.34 -29.52 12.95
C ASP A 270 2.87 -28.81 11.70
N GLN A 271 4.19 -28.63 11.60
CA GLN A 271 4.85 -28.03 10.44
C GLN A 271 4.46 -28.69 9.10
N TRP A 272 4.36 -30.03 9.06
CA TRP A 272 3.98 -30.73 7.83
C TRP A 272 2.51 -30.54 7.50
N ARG A 273 1.65 -30.53 8.53
CA ARG A 273 0.20 -30.35 8.37
C ARG A 273 -0.10 -28.92 7.92
N GLN A 274 0.59 -27.94 8.48
CA GLN A 274 0.55 -26.53 8.08
C GLN A 274 0.99 -26.34 6.63
N LEU A 275 2.10 -26.95 6.19
CA LEU A 275 2.52 -26.93 4.78
C LEU A 275 1.48 -27.58 3.84
N GLY A 276 0.83 -28.66 4.28
CA GLY A 276 -0.28 -29.27 3.54
C GLY A 276 -1.48 -28.32 3.41
N LEU A 277 -1.75 -27.50 4.42
CA LEU A 277 -2.79 -26.47 4.37
C LEU A 277 -2.39 -25.30 3.48
N GLU A 278 -1.13 -24.86 3.57
CA GLU A 278 -0.58 -23.74 2.80
C GLU A 278 -0.72 -23.97 1.29
N MET A 279 -0.47 -25.19 0.79
CA MET A 279 -0.70 -25.54 -0.63
C MET A 279 -2.11 -25.16 -1.12
N VAL A 280 -3.12 -25.32 -0.26
CA VAL A 280 -4.51 -24.98 -0.60
C VAL A 280 -4.76 -23.48 -0.50
N VAL A 281 -4.19 -22.82 0.51
CA VAL A 281 -4.35 -21.37 0.74
C VAL A 281 -3.66 -20.58 -0.36
N THR A 282 -2.42 -20.93 -0.73
CA THR A 282 -1.69 -20.31 -1.84
C THR A 282 -2.52 -20.37 -3.13
N LEU A 283 -3.09 -21.53 -3.46
CA LEU A 283 -3.97 -21.68 -4.64
C LEU A 283 -5.21 -20.79 -4.59
N SER A 284 -5.74 -20.51 -3.40
CA SER A 284 -6.87 -19.59 -3.23
C SER A 284 -6.51 -18.14 -3.49
N GLU A 285 -5.26 -17.75 -3.28
CA GLU A 285 -4.78 -16.38 -3.52
C GLU A 285 -4.40 -16.19 -4.99
N VAL A 286 -3.66 -17.14 -5.57
CA VAL A 286 -3.06 -16.98 -6.91
C VAL A 286 -3.90 -17.54 -8.05
N ALA A 287 -4.81 -18.48 -7.77
CA ALA A 287 -5.72 -19.05 -8.77
C ALA A 287 -7.12 -19.39 -8.21
N PRO A 288 -7.80 -18.45 -7.53
CA PRO A 288 -9.09 -18.70 -6.89
C PRO A 288 -10.15 -19.22 -7.87
N ALA A 289 -10.18 -18.69 -9.10
CA ALA A 289 -11.12 -19.12 -10.13
C ALA A 289 -10.94 -20.59 -10.54
N MET A 290 -9.71 -21.11 -10.52
CA MET A 290 -9.46 -22.54 -10.72
C MET A 290 -10.01 -23.35 -9.55
N LEU A 291 -9.78 -22.90 -8.32
CA LEU A 291 -10.22 -23.59 -7.11
C LEU A 291 -11.75 -23.61 -6.99
N ARG A 292 -12.45 -22.51 -7.33
CA ARG A 292 -13.93 -22.42 -7.34
C ARG A 292 -14.60 -23.47 -8.23
N LYS A 293 -13.90 -23.98 -9.25
CA LYS A 293 -14.39 -25.08 -10.12
C LYS A 293 -14.42 -26.44 -9.42
N PHE A 294 -13.89 -26.55 -8.20
CA PHE A 294 -13.83 -27.77 -7.38
C PHE A 294 -14.66 -27.64 -6.09
N PRO A 295 -15.97 -27.30 -6.15
CA PRO A 295 -16.76 -26.92 -4.97
C PRO A 295 -16.91 -28.01 -3.90
N ARG A 296 -16.69 -29.28 -4.24
CA ARG A 296 -16.72 -30.39 -3.26
C ARG A 296 -15.57 -30.32 -2.24
N PHE A 297 -14.46 -29.65 -2.57
CA PHE A 297 -13.28 -29.55 -1.71
C PHE A 297 -13.42 -28.42 -0.70
N LEU A 298 -14.11 -27.33 -1.05
CA LEU A 298 -14.31 -26.16 -0.18
C LEU A 298 -14.80 -26.52 1.24
N PRO A 299 -15.88 -27.31 1.42
CA PRO A 299 -16.31 -27.69 2.77
C PRO A 299 -15.31 -28.62 3.49
N LEU A 300 -14.47 -29.39 2.77
CA LEU A 300 -13.45 -30.25 3.38
C LEU A 300 -12.28 -29.42 3.90
N ILE A 301 -11.82 -28.46 3.10
CA ILE A 301 -10.76 -27.51 3.44
C ILE A 301 -11.18 -26.70 4.67
N MET A 302 -12.39 -26.15 4.65
CA MET A 302 -12.91 -25.36 5.78
C MET A 302 -13.04 -26.19 7.06
N ASN A 303 -13.52 -27.44 6.96
CA ASN A 303 -13.55 -28.35 8.11
C ASN A 303 -12.15 -28.61 8.68
N GLN A 304 -11.13 -28.69 7.81
CA GLN A 304 -9.76 -28.93 8.26
C GLN A 304 -9.16 -27.70 8.96
N MET A 305 -9.39 -26.50 8.44
CA MET A 305 -9.02 -25.25 9.11
C MET A 305 -9.67 -25.18 10.51
N LEU A 306 -10.99 -25.43 10.58
CA LEU A 306 -11.72 -25.48 11.86
C LEU A 306 -11.20 -26.57 12.81
N ALA A 307 -10.79 -27.73 12.29
CA ALA A 307 -10.22 -28.80 13.11
C ALA A 307 -8.87 -28.40 13.71
N MET A 308 -8.04 -27.65 12.95
CA MET A 308 -6.78 -27.10 13.45
C MET A 308 -7.03 -25.99 14.49
N MET A 309 -8.04 -25.14 14.30
CA MET A 309 -8.47 -24.12 15.29
C MET A 309 -8.99 -24.70 16.62
N VAL A 310 -9.39 -25.97 16.65
CA VAL A 310 -9.83 -26.67 17.87
C VAL A 310 -8.64 -27.20 18.69
N ASP A 311 -7.45 -27.27 18.10
CA ASP A 311 -6.22 -27.82 18.69
C ASP A 311 -5.60 -26.84 19.70
N ILE A 312 -6.30 -26.63 20.81
CA ILE A 312 -5.94 -25.69 21.87
C ILE A 312 -5.89 -26.40 23.22
N ASP A 313 -4.75 -26.24 23.89
CA ASP A 313 -4.53 -26.74 25.24
C ASP A 313 -5.30 -25.92 26.31
N ASP A 314 -5.88 -26.65 27.27
CA ASP A 314 -6.64 -26.07 28.38
C ASP A 314 -5.71 -25.77 29.57
N ASP A 315 -4.93 -24.69 29.46
CA ASP A 315 -4.14 -24.16 30.59
C ASP A 315 -5.03 -23.40 31.59
N PRO A 316 -5.14 -23.87 32.85
CA PRO A 316 -5.92 -23.19 33.90
C PRO A 316 -5.39 -21.81 34.30
N GLU A 317 -4.09 -21.54 34.13
CA GLU A 317 -3.48 -20.26 34.53
C GLU A 317 -3.59 -19.18 33.44
N TRP A 318 -3.89 -19.57 32.19
CA TRP A 318 -4.10 -18.68 31.05
C TRP A 318 -4.90 -17.43 31.40
N SER A 319 -6.06 -17.58 32.04
CA SER A 319 -6.97 -16.45 32.33
C SER A 319 -6.42 -15.42 33.32
N LEU A 320 -5.44 -15.82 34.15
CA LEU A 320 -4.83 -15.02 35.20
C LEU A 320 -3.47 -14.44 34.79
N SER A 321 -2.91 -14.87 33.67
CA SER A 321 -1.64 -14.35 33.17
C SER A 321 -1.73 -12.85 32.91
N ASP A 322 -0.72 -12.13 33.37
CA ASP A 322 -0.55 -10.68 33.13
C ASP A 322 0.32 -10.43 31.87
N GLU A 323 0.91 -11.48 31.31
CA GLU A 323 1.72 -11.47 30.09
C GLU A 323 1.05 -12.34 29.01
N ILE A 324 1.13 -11.90 27.77
CA ILE A 324 0.69 -12.66 26.59
C ILE A 324 1.93 -13.42 26.14
N ASP A 325 1.81 -14.74 25.97
CA ASP A 325 2.92 -15.59 25.55
C ASP A 325 3.05 -15.51 24.03
N ASP A 326 4.20 -15.07 23.53
CA ASP A 326 4.44 -14.88 22.09
C ASP A 326 4.70 -16.24 21.39
N ASP A 327 5.02 -17.30 22.14
CA ASP A 327 5.23 -18.68 21.65
C ASP A 327 3.95 -19.33 21.05
N ASP A 328 2.77 -18.72 21.22
CA ASP A 328 1.48 -19.24 20.70
C ASP A 328 1.33 -19.08 19.16
N CYS A 329 2.21 -18.33 18.49
CA CYS A 329 2.07 -17.95 17.06
C CYS A 329 2.23 -19.11 16.06
N ASP A 330 3.00 -20.15 16.41
CA ASP A 330 3.29 -21.29 15.51
C ASP A 330 2.32 -22.47 15.68
N THR A 331 1.29 -22.32 16.52
CA THR A 331 0.33 -23.38 16.81
C THR A 331 -0.60 -23.66 15.63
N ASN A 332 -1.10 -24.90 15.53
CA ASN A 332 -2.16 -25.25 14.57
C ASN A 332 -3.38 -24.33 14.66
N ALA A 333 -3.71 -23.84 15.86
CA ALA A 333 -4.87 -23.00 16.04
C ALA A 333 -4.73 -21.65 15.32
N VAL A 334 -3.59 -21.00 15.48
CA VAL A 334 -3.27 -19.73 14.80
C VAL A 334 -3.10 -19.95 13.30
N ALA A 335 -2.37 -21.00 12.88
CA ALA A 335 -2.21 -21.33 11.47
C ALA A 335 -3.56 -21.63 10.78
N GLY A 336 -4.47 -22.34 11.46
CA GLY A 336 -5.81 -22.63 10.95
C GLY A 336 -6.70 -21.39 10.83
N GLU A 337 -6.59 -20.46 11.77
CA GLU A 337 -7.29 -19.17 11.75
C GLU A 337 -6.79 -18.29 10.59
N SER A 338 -5.47 -18.08 10.50
CA SER A 338 -4.85 -17.28 9.43
C SER A 338 -5.13 -17.87 8.04
N ALA A 339 -5.07 -19.20 7.91
CA ALA A 339 -5.42 -19.89 6.67
C ALA A 339 -6.89 -19.68 6.28
N LEU A 340 -7.81 -19.65 7.25
CA LEU A 340 -9.23 -19.44 6.97
C LEU A 340 -9.53 -18.02 6.49
N ASP A 341 -8.88 -17.02 7.08
CA ASP A 341 -8.98 -15.62 6.65
C ASP A 341 -8.46 -15.45 5.22
N ARG A 342 -7.19 -15.80 4.97
CA ARG A 342 -6.57 -15.76 3.63
C ARG A 342 -7.39 -16.51 2.58
N PHE A 343 -7.92 -17.69 2.94
CA PHE A 343 -8.77 -18.46 2.06
C PHE A 343 -10.12 -17.81 1.77
N ALA A 344 -10.74 -17.17 2.77
CA ALA A 344 -11.97 -16.41 2.60
C ALA A 344 -11.77 -15.20 1.69
N CYS A 345 -10.68 -14.46 1.88
CA CYS A 345 -10.29 -13.32 1.04
C CYS A 345 -9.98 -13.74 -0.40
N GLY A 346 -9.22 -14.83 -0.60
CA GLY A 346 -8.88 -15.32 -1.94
C GLY A 346 -10.06 -15.92 -2.71
N VAL A 347 -10.84 -16.83 -2.11
CA VAL A 347 -11.97 -17.50 -2.79
C VAL A 347 -13.18 -16.57 -2.94
N GLY A 348 -13.38 -15.66 -1.98
CA GLY A 348 -14.45 -14.67 -1.95
C GLY A 348 -15.72 -15.11 -1.21
N GLY A 349 -16.36 -14.15 -0.54
CA GLY A 349 -17.52 -14.37 0.32
C GLY A 349 -18.77 -14.96 -0.34
N LYS A 350 -18.99 -14.72 -1.65
CA LYS A 350 -20.12 -15.34 -2.39
C LYS A 350 -20.06 -16.86 -2.35
N THR A 351 -18.85 -17.42 -2.40
CA THR A 351 -18.60 -18.85 -2.41
C THR A 351 -18.45 -19.40 -0.98
N MET A 352 -17.76 -18.67 -0.11
CA MET A 352 -17.41 -19.15 1.24
C MET A 352 -18.54 -19.04 2.25
N LEU A 353 -19.29 -17.94 2.25
CA LEU A 353 -20.31 -17.66 3.26
C LEU A 353 -21.38 -18.76 3.41
N PRO A 354 -21.91 -19.38 2.33
CA PRO A 354 -22.87 -20.48 2.46
C PRO A 354 -22.33 -21.67 3.28
N HIS A 355 -21.04 -21.99 3.14
CA HIS A 355 -20.41 -23.07 3.88
C HIS A 355 -20.24 -22.71 5.37
N ILE A 356 -19.83 -21.47 5.65
CA ILE A 356 -19.72 -20.92 7.00
C ILE A 356 -21.07 -20.99 7.74
N ILE A 357 -22.13 -20.50 7.11
CA ILE A 357 -23.49 -20.51 7.68
C ILE A 357 -23.97 -21.95 7.96
N GLU A 358 -23.58 -22.93 7.15
CA GLU A 358 -23.95 -24.33 7.34
C GLU A 358 -23.20 -25.00 8.52
N GLN A 359 -21.89 -24.76 8.65
CA GLN A 359 -21.05 -25.53 9.58
C GLN A 359 -20.90 -24.91 10.96
N ILE A 360 -20.71 -23.58 11.04
CA ILE A 360 -20.43 -22.86 12.30
C ILE A 360 -21.50 -23.07 13.38
N PRO A 361 -22.82 -23.09 13.09
CA PRO A 361 -23.83 -23.29 14.13
C PRO A 361 -23.66 -24.58 14.94
N SER A 362 -23.14 -25.65 14.31
CA SER A 362 -22.91 -26.93 15.00
C SER A 362 -21.73 -26.86 15.98
N PHE A 363 -20.71 -26.06 15.68
CA PHE A 363 -19.56 -25.83 16.55
C PHE A 363 -19.94 -24.93 17.75
N LEU A 364 -20.72 -23.86 17.51
CA LEU A 364 -21.22 -22.98 18.58
C LEU A 364 -22.09 -23.72 19.61
N GLN A 365 -22.83 -24.75 19.19
CA GLN A 365 -23.68 -25.55 20.08
C GLN A 365 -22.95 -26.73 20.75
N ASN A 366 -21.67 -26.92 20.47
CA ASN A 366 -20.91 -28.05 21.00
C ASN A 366 -20.63 -27.88 22.51
N GLN A 367 -20.66 -28.99 23.25
CA GLN A 367 -20.37 -28.99 24.70
C GLN A 367 -18.89 -28.72 24.98
N ASN A 368 -18.01 -29.16 24.09
CA ASN A 368 -16.58 -28.90 24.17
C ASN A 368 -16.31 -27.41 23.89
N TRP A 369 -15.55 -26.76 24.77
CA TRP A 369 -15.33 -25.31 24.69
C TRP A 369 -14.41 -24.92 23.54
N GLN A 370 -13.44 -25.78 23.16
CA GLN A 370 -12.54 -25.54 22.05
C GLN A 370 -13.31 -25.39 20.72
N HIS A 371 -14.39 -26.15 20.52
CA HIS A 371 -15.23 -26.00 19.33
C HIS A 371 -15.99 -24.68 19.31
N ARG A 372 -16.50 -24.24 20.46
CA ARG A 372 -17.20 -22.94 20.56
C ARG A 372 -16.22 -21.78 20.35
N HIS A 373 -15.01 -21.91 20.90
CA HIS A 373 -13.91 -20.98 20.68
C HIS A 373 -13.55 -20.89 19.19
N ALA A 374 -13.23 -22.02 18.56
CA ALA A 374 -12.88 -22.08 17.14
C ALA A 374 -13.97 -21.49 16.24
N ALA A 375 -15.25 -21.73 16.54
CA ALA A 375 -16.34 -21.12 15.79
C ALA A 375 -16.39 -19.59 15.89
N LEU A 376 -16.10 -19.02 17.06
CA LEU A 376 -16.07 -17.56 17.25
C LEU A 376 -14.88 -16.94 16.53
N MET A 377 -13.69 -17.54 16.65
CA MET A 377 -12.50 -17.10 15.92
C MET A 377 -12.69 -17.25 14.40
N ALA A 378 -13.37 -18.29 13.95
CA ALA A 378 -13.69 -18.46 12.53
C ALA A 378 -14.67 -17.39 12.01
N ILE A 379 -15.62 -16.94 12.83
CA ILE A 379 -16.49 -15.79 12.49
C ILE A 379 -15.65 -14.52 12.35
N SER A 380 -14.66 -14.31 13.22
CA SER A 380 -13.71 -13.20 13.09
C SER A 380 -12.92 -13.29 11.79
N ALA A 381 -12.28 -14.43 11.53
CA ALA A 381 -11.38 -14.63 10.39
C ALA A 381 -12.07 -14.46 9.03
N VAL A 382 -13.33 -14.90 8.88
CA VAL A 382 -14.02 -14.76 7.59
C VAL A 382 -14.68 -13.39 7.40
N GLY A 383 -14.65 -12.52 8.41
CA GLY A 383 -15.30 -11.21 8.39
C GLY A 383 -14.84 -10.36 7.22
N GLU A 384 -13.52 -10.21 7.05
CA GLU A 384 -12.89 -9.45 5.97
C GLU A 384 -13.26 -10.01 4.57
N GLY A 385 -12.94 -11.28 4.31
CA GLY A 385 -13.17 -11.90 3.00
C GLY A 385 -14.65 -12.09 2.62
N CYS A 386 -15.55 -12.08 3.61
CA CYS A 386 -16.99 -12.27 3.40
C CYS A 386 -17.85 -11.03 3.69
N HIS A 387 -17.25 -9.87 3.99
CA HIS A 387 -17.97 -8.71 4.53
C HIS A 387 -19.19 -8.32 3.69
N LYS A 388 -19.03 -8.13 2.36
CA LYS A 388 -20.11 -7.72 1.43
C LYS A 388 -21.34 -8.63 1.52
N GLN A 389 -21.16 -9.94 1.61
CA GLN A 389 -22.27 -10.89 1.67
C GLN A 389 -22.78 -11.08 3.10
N MET A 390 -21.89 -11.03 4.10
CA MET A 390 -22.23 -11.16 5.52
C MET A 390 -23.11 -10.03 6.02
N GLU A 391 -23.00 -8.82 5.47
CA GLU A 391 -23.88 -7.68 5.82
C GLU A 391 -25.37 -8.06 5.81
N THR A 392 -25.79 -8.91 4.88
CA THR A 392 -27.19 -9.34 4.73
C THR A 392 -27.70 -10.24 5.86
N VAL A 393 -26.79 -10.92 6.57
CA VAL A 393 -27.08 -11.83 7.68
C VAL A 393 -26.47 -11.38 9.00
N LEU A 394 -25.84 -10.20 9.02
CA LEU A 394 -25.03 -9.69 10.14
C LEU A 394 -25.82 -9.62 11.45
N GLU A 395 -27.10 -9.24 11.41
CA GLU A 395 -27.95 -9.25 12.61
C GLU A 395 -28.06 -10.65 13.24
N GLN A 396 -28.18 -11.70 12.42
CA GLN A 396 -28.25 -13.08 12.89
C GLN A 396 -26.91 -13.54 13.47
N VAL A 397 -25.79 -13.12 12.86
CA VAL A 397 -24.44 -13.43 13.33
C VAL A 397 -24.20 -12.78 14.69
N VAL A 398 -24.50 -11.49 14.84
CA VAL A 398 -24.38 -10.75 16.11
C VAL A 398 -25.25 -11.39 17.20
N ASP A 399 -26.50 -11.72 16.89
CA ASP A 399 -27.41 -12.37 17.84
C ASP A 399 -26.94 -13.79 18.24
N ALA A 400 -26.18 -14.47 17.38
CA ALA A 400 -25.57 -15.76 17.68
C ALA A 400 -24.30 -15.63 18.55
N VAL A 401 -23.51 -14.57 18.38
CA VAL A 401 -22.26 -14.33 19.11
C VAL A 401 -22.51 -13.80 20.53
N LEU A 402 -23.44 -12.86 20.70
CA LEU A 402 -23.68 -12.15 21.97
C LEU A 402 -23.86 -13.05 23.22
N PRO A 403 -24.56 -14.21 23.16
CA PRO A 403 -24.68 -15.11 24.30
C PRO A 403 -23.34 -15.63 24.84
N PHE A 404 -22.31 -15.73 23.99
CA PHE A 404 -21.00 -16.28 24.37
C PHE A 404 -20.15 -15.32 25.21
N LEU A 405 -20.52 -14.04 25.33
CA LEU A 405 -19.94 -13.12 26.31
C LEU A 405 -20.15 -13.58 27.76
N GLN A 406 -21.12 -14.47 27.99
CA GLN A 406 -21.42 -15.08 29.29
C GLN A 406 -21.18 -16.60 29.30
N ASP A 407 -20.39 -17.13 28.35
CA ASP A 407 -20.03 -18.54 28.33
C ASP A 407 -19.31 -18.94 29.64
N PRO A 408 -19.54 -20.15 30.19
CA PRO A 408 -18.84 -20.60 31.38
C PRO A 408 -17.31 -20.65 31.23
N HIS A 409 -16.79 -20.78 30.01
CA HIS A 409 -15.36 -20.87 29.76
C HIS A 409 -14.73 -19.50 29.45
N PRO A 410 -13.65 -19.08 30.12
CA PRO A 410 -13.03 -17.76 29.90
C PRO A 410 -12.49 -17.57 28.48
N ARG A 411 -11.87 -18.59 27.88
CA ARG A 411 -11.39 -18.50 26.48
C ARG A 411 -12.53 -18.30 25.47
N VAL A 412 -13.72 -18.86 25.72
CA VAL A 412 -14.87 -18.65 24.82
C VAL A 412 -15.41 -17.22 24.94
N ARG A 413 -15.43 -16.66 26.17
CA ARG A 413 -15.77 -15.24 26.38
C ARG A 413 -14.76 -14.29 25.73
N TYR A 414 -13.47 -14.64 25.76
CA TYR A 414 -12.42 -13.95 25.02
C TYR A 414 -12.71 -13.99 23.51
N ALA A 415 -12.89 -15.17 22.91
CA ALA A 415 -13.19 -15.29 21.48
C ALA A 415 -14.48 -14.55 21.07
N ALA A 416 -15.48 -14.47 21.96
CA ALA A 416 -16.69 -13.67 21.72
C ALA A 416 -16.41 -12.16 21.69
N CYS A 417 -15.49 -11.67 22.52
CA CYS A 417 -15.03 -10.29 22.44
C CYS A 417 -14.22 -10.08 21.15
N ASN A 418 -13.35 -11.03 20.77
CA ASN A 418 -12.61 -10.98 19.50
C ASN A 418 -13.55 -10.83 18.31
N ALA A 419 -14.55 -11.70 18.20
CA ALA A 419 -15.53 -11.67 17.12
C ALA A 419 -16.30 -10.34 17.05
N LEU A 420 -16.70 -9.78 18.19
CA LEU A 420 -17.39 -8.48 18.21
C LEU A 420 -16.46 -7.30 17.88
N GLY A 421 -15.19 -7.36 18.31
CA GLY A 421 -14.19 -6.35 17.99
C GLY A 421 -13.83 -6.38 16.51
N GLN A 422 -13.53 -7.56 15.96
CA GLN A 422 -13.22 -7.73 14.54
C GLN A 422 -14.41 -7.33 13.66
N MET A 423 -15.64 -7.75 14.00
CA MET A 423 -16.83 -7.30 13.26
C MET A 423 -17.06 -5.79 13.34
N ALA A 424 -16.60 -5.11 14.40
CA ALA A 424 -16.68 -3.66 14.45
C ALA A 424 -15.75 -3.01 13.42
N THR A 425 -14.55 -3.57 13.22
CA THR A 425 -13.61 -3.11 12.18
C THR A 425 -14.10 -3.48 10.77
N ASP A 426 -14.43 -4.74 10.51
CA ASP A 426 -14.74 -5.24 9.15
C ASP A 426 -16.05 -4.67 8.59
N PHE A 427 -17.01 -4.32 9.45
CA PHE A 427 -18.35 -3.86 9.06
C PHE A 427 -18.61 -2.40 9.48
N ALA A 428 -17.57 -1.65 9.83
CA ALA A 428 -17.66 -0.24 10.12
C ALA A 428 -18.11 0.60 8.90
N PRO A 429 -18.88 1.69 9.08
CA PRO A 429 -19.56 2.14 10.30
C PRO A 429 -20.96 1.51 10.46
N THR A 430 -21.32 0.53 9.63
CA THR A 430 -22.66 -0.08 9.58
C THR A 430 -22.95 -0.89 10.84
N PHE A 431 -21.93 -1.58 11.36
CA PHE A 431 -22.00 -2.35 12.59
C PHE A 431 -22.39 -1.48 13.78
N GLU A 432 -21.71 -0.35 13.96
CA GLU A 432 -21.93 0.60 15.05
C GLU A 432 -23.33 1.18 14.96
N LYS A 433 -23.75 1.59 13.75
CA LYS A 433 -25.09 2.16 13.51
C LYS A 433 -26.23 1.22 13.89
N ASN A 434 -26.06 -0.08 13.67
CA ASN A 434 -27.15 -1.04 13.82
C ASN A 434 -27.14 -1.77 15.16
N PHE A 435 -25.95 -2.02 15.74
CA PHE A 435 -25.81 -2.95 16.86
C PHE A 435 -25.32 -2.31 18.17
N HIS A 436 -25.07 -1.00 18.20
CA HIS A 436 -24.63 -0.27 19.40
C HIS A 436 -25.49 -0.55 20.65
N THR A 437 -26.80 -0.75 20.49
CA THR A 437 -27.72 -1.03 21.62
C THR A 437 -27.54 -2.40 22.26
N LYS A 438 -26.94 -3.37 21.58
CA LYS A 438 -26.70 -4.74 22.07
C LYS A 438 -25.23 -4.95 22.44
N VAL A 439 -24.32 -4.50 21.57
CA VAL A 439 -22.87 -4.76 21.69
C VAL A 439 -22.26 -4.00 22.87
N ILE A 440 -22.49 -2.69 22.99
CA ILE A 440 -21.93 -1.88 24.08
C ILE A 440 -22.35 -2.45 25.46
N PRO A 441 -23.65 -2.69 25.75
CA PRO A 441 -24.03 -3.30 27.02
C PRO A 441 -23.42 -4.69 27.26
N GLY A 442 -23.28 -5.49 26.20
CA GLY A 442 -22.65 -6.81 26.27
C GLY A 442 -21.18 -6.71 26.72
N LEU A 443 -20.39 -5.87 26.06
CA LEU A 443 -18.98 -5.66 26.41
C LEU A 443 -18.82 -5.06 27.81
N LEU A 444 -19.70 -4.13 28.21
CA LEU A 444 -19.69 -3.56 29.56
C LEU A 444 -19.95 -4.60 30.68
N ILE A 445 -20.71 -5.67 30.39
CA ILE A 445 -20.89 -6.80 31.32
C ILE A 445 -19.59 -7.59 31.45
N VAL A 446 -18.86 -7.81 30.34
CA VAL A 446 -17.59 -8.54 30.38
C VAL A 446 -16.51 -7.73 31.12
N LEU A 447 -16.56 -6.41 31.05
CA LEU A 447 -15.70 -5.54 31.87
C LEU A 447 -15.89 -5.73 33.38
N ASP A 448 -16.98 -6.33 33.86
CA ASP A 448 -17.15 -6.69 35.28
C ASP A 448 -16.42 -7.97 35.70
N ASP A 449 -15.85 -8.72 34.76
CA ASP A 449 -15.19 -10.00 35.01
C ASP A 449 -13.79 -9.85 35.64
N ASN A 450 -13.76 -9.33 36.86
CA ASN A 450 -12.55 -9.12 37.65
C ASN A 450 -11.78 -10.42 37.97
N ALA A 451 -12.42 -11.58 37.80
CA ALA A 451 -11.79 -12.88 38.05
C ALA A 451 -10.92 -13.35 36.86
N ASN A 452 -11.14 -12.81 35.66
CA ASN A 452 -10.43 -13.22 34.44
C ASN A 452 -9.84 -11.99 33.73
N PRO A 453 -8.68 -11.47 34.18
CA PRO A 453 -8.03 -10.28 33.62
C PRO A 453 -7.88 -10.29 32.09
N ARG A 454 -7.52 -11.41 31.46
CA ARG A 454 -7.42 -11.49 29.99
C ARG A 454 -8.74 -11.22 29.28
N VAL A 455 -9.84 -11.75 29.82
CA VAL A 455 -11.18 -11.55 29.25
C VAL A 455 -11.63 -10.09 29.44
N GLN A 456 -11.38 -9.53 30.63
CA GLN A 456 -11.68 -8.13 30.95
C GLN A 456 -10.90 -7.17 30.04
N ALA A 457 -9.59 -7.40 29.83
CA ALA A 457 -8.78 -6.62 28.91
C ALA A 457 -9.33 -6.73 27.49
N HIS A 458 -9.58 -7.93 26.99
CA HIS A 458 -10.01 -8.12 25.61
C HIS A 458 -11.40 -7.53 25.31
N ALA A 459 -12.31 -7.45 26.29
CA ALA A 459 -13.54 -6.66 26.15
C ALA A 459 -13.27 -5.15 25.99
N GLY A 460 -12.23 -4.64 26.65
CA GLY A 460 -11.72 -3.29 26.45
C GLY A 460 -11.11 -3.08 25.07
N ALA A 461 -10.40 -4.07 24.53
CA ALA A 461 -9.88 -4.06 23.16
C ALA A 461 -11.02 -4.03 22.15
N ALA A 462 -12.03 -4.89 22.28
CA ALA A 462 -13.22 -4.84 21.42
C ALA A 462 -13.97 -3.49 21.48
N LEU A 463 -13.95 -2.80 22.63
CA LEU A 463 -14.48 -1.44 22.74
C LEU A 463 -13.62 -0.38 22.02
N VAL A 464 -12.30 -0.59 21.88
CA VAL A 464 -11.44 0.27 21.05
C VAL A 464 -11.90 0.19 19.61
N ASN A 465 -11.91 -1.01 19.01
CA ASN A 465 -12.37 -1.25 17.64
C ASN A 465 -13.76 -0.66 17.41
N PHE A 466 -14.70 -0.90 18.34
CA PHE A 466 -16.04 -0.31 18.25
C PHE A 466 -16.04 1.22 18.26
N SER A 467 -15.12 1.85 18.99
CA SER A 467 -15.10 3.30 19.18
C SER A 467 -14.36 4.08 18.09
N GLU A 468 -13.37 3.49 17.44
CA GLU A 468 -12.54 4.14 16.41
C GLU A 468 -13.38 4.56 15.21
N ASP A 469 -14.20 3.65 14.67
CA ASP A 469 -15.06 3.92 13.52
C ASP A 469 -16.52 4.27 13.89
N CYS A 470 -16.78 4.46 15.18
CA CYS A 470 -18.11 4.85 15.64
C CYS A 470 -18.48 6.26 15.19
N PRO A 471 -19.64 6.45 14.53
CA PRO A 471 -20.17 7.78 14.34
C PRO A 471 -20.27 8.50 15.70
N LYS A 472 -19.58 9.63 15.81
CA LYS A 472 -19.51 10.44 17.03
C LYS A 472 -20.87 10.67 17.70
N SER A 473 -21.93 10.87 16.92
CA SER A 473 -23.31 11.05 17.41
C SER A 473 -23.85 9.86 18.21
N ILE A 474 -23.44 8.64 17.87
CA ILE A 474 -23.81 7.40 18.56
C ILE A 474 -22.99 7.28 19.84
N LEU A 475 -21.66 7.38 19.75
CA LEU A 475 -20.75 7.20 20.88
C LEU A 475 -21.12 8.12 22.06
N ILE A 476 -21.43 9.39 21.78
CA ILE A 476 -21.84 10.38 22.80
C ILE A 476 -22.99 9.88 23.67
N SER A 477 -23.95 9.14 23.10
CA SER A 477 -25.11 8.65 23.84
C SER A 477 -24.76 7.59 24.89
N TYR A 478 -23.61 6.94 24.77
CA TYR A 478 -23.13 5.89 25.67
C TYR A 478 -22.00 6.33 26.60
N MET A 479 -21.37 7.49 26.37
CA MET A 479 -20.26 7.98 27.21
C MET A 479 -20.62 8.03 28.70
N SER A 480 -21.86 8.41 29.03
CA SER A 480 -22.34 8.45 30.44
C SER A 480 -22.47 7.08 31.11
N ASN A 481 -22.41 6.00 30.33
CA ASN A 481 -22.40 4.62 30.81
C ASN A 481 -21.00 4.02 30.76
N ILE A 482 -20.24 4.27 29.68
CA ILE A 482 -18.91 3.70 29.45
C ILE A 482 -17.86 4.36 30.36
N LEU A 483 -17.80 5.70 30.40
CA LEU A 483 -16.71 6.40 31.09
C LEU A 483 -16.72 6.19 32.60
N PRO A 484 -17.86 6.25 33.32
CA PRO A 484 -17.85 5.94 34.76
C PRO A 484 -17.37 4.51 35.07
N LYS A 485 -17.66 3.56 34.18
CA LYS A 485 -17.19 2.17 34.30
C LYS A 485 -15.68 2.07 34.15
N ILE A 486 -15.13 2.72 33.11
CA ILE A 486 -13.68 2.79 32.89
C ILE A 486 -13.01 3.48 34.08
N GLU A 487 -13.59 4.56 34.61
CA GLU A 487 -13.07 5.28 35.79
C GLU A 487 -12.97 4.36 37.02
N GLU A 488 -14.02 3.58 37.31
CA GLU A 488 -14.04 2.60 38.40
C GLU A 488 -12.93 1.54 38.23
N ILE A 489 -12.83 0.95 37.04
CA ILE A 489 -11.84 -0.09 36.74
C ILE A 489 -10.43 0.49 36.82
N LEU A 490 -10.18 1.68 36.25
CA LEU A 490 -8.88 2.34 36.29
C LEU A 490 -8.43 2.58 37.74
N GLN A 491 -9.31 3.11 38.60
CA GLN A 491 -9.00 3.34 40.01
C GLN A 491 -8.68 2.03 40.76
N GLN A 492 -9.44 0.97 40.50
CA GLN A 492 -9.20 -0.35 41.09
C GLN A 492 -7.86 -0.94 40.62
N LYS A 493 -7.60 -0.91 39.30
CA LYS A 493 -6.40 -1.52 38.71
C LYS A 493 -5.12 -0.75 39.02
N ILE A 494 -5.17 0.56 39.23
CA ILE A 494 -4.05 1.33 39.80
C ILE A 494 -3.69 0.82 41.20
N GLN A 495 -4.69 0.50 42.05
CA GLN A 495 -4.40 -0.06 43.37
C GLN A 495 -3.83 -1.48 43.29
N GLU A 496 -4.32 -2.30 42.36
CA GLU A 496 -3.79 -3.64 42.11
C GLU A 496 -2.34 -3.60 41.59
N LEU A 497 -2.03 -2.70 40.67
CA LEU A 497 -0.66 -2.45 40.18
C LEU A 497 0.29 -2.16 41.36
N LEU A 498 -0.09 -1.27 42.28
CA LEU A 498 0.73 -0.92 43.44
C LEU A 498 0.92 -2.08 44.43
N GLN A 499 -0.04 -3.00 44.51
CA GLN A 499 -0.03 -4.10 45.48
C GLN A 499 0.59 -5.39 44.93
N LYS A 500 0.37 -5.67 43.65
CA LYS A 500 0.67 -6.95 43.01
C LYS A 500 1.54 -6.83 41.76
N GLY A 501 1.68 -5.65 41.18
CA GLY A 501 2.44 -5.42 39.94
C GLY A 501 1.68 -5.77 38.65
N THR A 502 0.39 -6.08 38.71
CA THR A 502 -0.42 -6.47 37.53
C THR A 502 -0.77 -5.26 36.66
N LYS A 503 -0.51 -5.33 35.35
CA LYS A 503 -0.64 -4.21 34.41
C LYS A 503 -1.63 -4.42 33.25
N LEU A 504 -1.90 -5.66 32.83
CA LEU A 504 -2.61 -5.98 31.58
C LEU A 504 -3.92 -5.20 31.37
N VAL A 505 -4.84 -5.28 32.34
CA VAL A 505 -6.15 -4.60 32.23
C VAL A 505 -5.98 -3.08 32.27
N LEU A 506 -5.02 -2.57 33.06
CA LEU A 506 -4.79 -1.14 33.17
C LEU A 506 -4.27 -0.56 31.85
N GLU A 507 -3.34 -1.25 31.20
CA GLU A 507 -2.83 -0.88 29.87
C GLU A 507 -3.98 -0.77 28.87
N GLN A 508 -4.85 -1.76 28.83
CA GLN A 508 -5.96 -1.78 27.89
C GLN A 508 -7.01 -0.70 28.19
N MET A 509 -7.37 -0.47 29.46
CA MET A 509 -8.34 0.57 29.82
C MET A 509 -7.85 1.98 29.47
N VAL A 510 -6.54 2.23 29.58
CA VAL A 510 -5.93 3.49 29.15
C VAL A 510 -6.06 3.67 27.63
N THR A 511 -5.82 2.63 26.83
CA THR A 511 -6.03 2.65 25.37
C THR A 511 -7.50 2.83 25.01
N THR A 512 -8.43 2.09 25.64
CA THR A 512 -9.88 2.25 25.43
C THR A 512 -10.35 3.67 25.75
N LEU A 513 -9.84 4.27 26.82
CA LEU A 513 -10.13 5.67 27.15
C LEU A 513 -9.62 6.63 26.08
N ALA A 514 -8.44 6.37 25.54
CA ALA A 514 -7.81 7.20 24.50
C ALA A 514 -8.63 7.20 23.21
N ALA A 515 -9.04 6.02 22.73
CA ALA A 515 -9.86 5.87 21.52
C ALA A 515 -11.22 6.58 21.67
N ILE A 516 -11.91 6.39 22.80
CA ILE A 516 -13.18 7.09 23.07
C ILE A 516 -12.99 8.60 23.11
N ALA A 517 -11.89 9.10 23.69
CA ALA A 517 -11.61 10.52 23.75
C ALA A 517 -11.35 11.13 22.37
N ASP A 518 -10.59 10.43 21.53
CA ASP A 518 -10.28 10.87 20.16
C ASP A 518 -11.57 11.00 19.33
N THR A 519 -12.42 9.97 19.31
CA THR A 519 -13.70 10.00 18.58
C THR A 519 -14.71 11.01 19.17
N ALA A 520 -14.71 11.21 20.50
CA ALA A 520 -15.65 12.13 21.16
C ALA A 520 -15.28 13.61 20.97
N GLU A 521 -14.01 13.91 20.66
CA GLU A 521 -13.47 15.26 20.47
C GLU A 521 -13.95 16.24 21.58
N GLU A 522 -14.58 17.36 21.21
CA GLU A 522 -14.98 18.41 22.15
C GLU A 522 -16.03 17.95 23.18
N LYS A 523 -16.66 16.80 22.99
CA LYS A 523 -17.63 16.24 23.94
C LYS A 523 -16.95 15.55 25.13
N PHE A 524 -15.66 15.26 25.03
CA PHE A 524 -14.91 14.67 26.13
C PHE A 524 -14.58 15.70 27.25
N VAL A 525 -14.74 17.00 26.98
CA VAL A 525 -14.42 18.09 27.92
C VAL A 525 -15.05 17.92 29.31
N ASP A 526 -16.28 17.40 29.37
CA ASP A 526 -17.03 17.22 30.62
C ASP A 526 -16.45 16.11 31.52
N PHE A 527 -15.65 15.20 30.96
CA PHE A 527 -15.07 14.05 31.65
C PHE A 527 -13.58 14.23 31.95
N TYR A 528 -12.95 15.26 31.37
CA TYR A 528 -11.51 15.53 31.50
C TYR A 528 -10.99 15.47 32.94
N ASP A 529 -11.70 16.15 33.86
CA ASP A 529 -11.26 16.33 35.24
C ASP A 529 -11.30 15.02 36.06
N ASN A 530 -12.05 14.00 35.61
CA ASN A 530 -12.13 12.70 36.26
C ASN A 530 -10.88 11.83 35.98
N PHE A 531 -10.33 11.93 34.77
CA PHE A 531 -9.28 11.02 34.31
C PHE A 531 -7.88 11.62 34.37
N MET A 532 -7.73 12.91 34.03
CA MET A 532 -6.41 13.54 33.90
C MET A 532 -5.53 13.41 35.16
N PRO A 533 -6.05 13.55 36.41
CA PRO A 533 -5.24 13.34 37.61
C PRO A 533 -4.69 11.91 37.73
N SER A 534 -5.51 10.89 37.41
CA SER A 534 -5.12 9.48 37.47
C SER A 534 -4.08 9.14 36.40
N LEU A 535 -4.24 9.66 35.19
CA LEU A 535 -3.26 9.46 34.10
C LEU A 535 -1.92 10.11 34.43
N LYS A 536 -1.91 11.34 34.96
CA LYS A 536 -0.68 11.99 35.44
C LYS A 536 -0.02 11.17 36.56
N TYR A 537 -0.81 10.57 37.45
CA TYR A 537 -0.30 9.70 38.50
C TYR A 537 0.40 8.46 37.92
N ILE A 538 -0.22 7.77 36.95
CA ILE A 538 0.40 6.61 36.30
C ILE A 538 1.72 7.04 35.64
N MET A 539 1.72 8.11 34.84
CA MET A 539 2.90 8.60 34.12
C MET A 539 4.08 8.96 35.06
N GLN A 540 3.78 9.43 36.28
CA GLN A 540 4.77 9.79 37.30
C GLN A 540 5.35 8.61 38.08
N ASN A 541 4.57 7.54 38.27
CA ASN A 541 4.91 6.45 39.19
C ASN A 541 5.31 5.14 38.47
N ALA A 542 4.84 4.91 37.24
CA ALA A 542 5.15 3.73 36.44
C ALA A 542 6.51 3.87 35.72
N THR A 543 7.61 3.99 36.47
CA THR A 543 8.94 4.31 35.92
C THR A 543 9.90 3.11 35.80
N SER A 544 9.53 1.92 36.26
CA SER A 544 10.35 0.71 36.12
C SER A 544 10.28 0.15 34.69
N LYS A 545 11.28 -0.67 34.30
CA LYS A 545 11.36 -1.28 32.96
C LYS A 545 10.10 -2.08 32.59
N GLU A 546 9.54 -2.82 33.55
CA GLU A 546 8.33 -3.64 33.39
C GLU A 546 7.04 -2.85 33.08
N TYR A 547 7.01 -1.54 33.32
CA TYR A 547 5.83 -0.68 33.05
C TYR A 547 6.06 0.27 31.88
N ARG A 548 7.08 0.02 31.06
CA ARG A 548 7.41 0.90 29.93
C ARG A 548 6.23 1.06 28.97
N LEU A 549 5.58 -0.05 28.59
CA LEU A 549 4.43 -0.05 27.70
C LEU A 549 3.23 0.69 28.31
N LEU A 550 2.83 0.38 29.55
CA LEU A 550 1.81 1.12 30.30
C LEU A 550 2.06 2.64 30.30
N ARG A 551 3.30 3.05 30.55
CA ARG A 551 3.66 4.46 30.58
C ARG A 551 3.53 5.10 29.19
N GLY A 552 3.96 4.41 28.13
CA GLY A 552 3.78 4.82 26.73
C GLY A 552 2.31 5.02 26.37
N LYS A 553 1.46 4.00 26.60
CA LYS A 553 0.01 4.07 26.39
C LYS A 553 -0.65 5.21 27.18
N THR A 554 -0.17 5.47 28.40
CA THR A 554 -0.66 6.59 29.23
C THR A 554 -0.29 7.95 28.63
N ILE A 555 0.93 8.09 28.10
CA ILE A 555 1.39 9.31 27.41
C ILE A 555 0.51 9.58 26.19
N GLU A 556 0.25 8.55 25.40
CA GLU A 556 -0.66 8.61 24.28
C GLU A 556 -2.06 9.06 24.70
N CYS A 557 -2.66 8.40 25.70
CA CYS A 557 -3.98 8.74 26.21
C CYS A 557 -4.07 10.21 26.65
N ILE A 558 -3.08 10.71 27.40
CA ILE A 558 -3.02 12.12 27.82
C ILE A 558 -2.98 13.06 26.60
N SER A 559 -2.17 12.71 25.59
CA SER A 559 -2.02 13.54 24.39
C SER A 559 -3.28 13.58 23.52
N LEU A 560 -3.98 12.44 23.36
CA LEU A 560 -5.24 12.34 22.62
C LEU A 560 -6.38 13.07 23.34
N ILE A 561 -6.51 12.87 24.66
CA ILE A 561 -7.47 13.65 25.47
C ILE A 561 -7.18 15.14 25.33
N GLY A 562 -5.91 15.55 25.38
CA GLY A 562 -5.51 16.95 25.20
C GLY A 562 -5.92 17.52 23.85
N LEU A 563 -5.76 16.74 22.78
CA LEU A 563 -6.18 17.13 21.43
C LEU A 563 -7.71 17.25 21.34
N ALA A 564 -8.43 16.26 21.85
CA ALA A 564 -9.90 16.20 21.85
C ALA A 564 -10.56 17.39 22.57
N VAL A 565 -10.08 17.73 23.77
CA VAL A 565 -10.66 18.85 24.55
C VAL A 565 -10.20 20.24 24.08
N GLY A 566 -9.19 20.28 23.21
CA GLY A 566 -8.62 21.50 22.66
C GLY A 566 -7.78 22.32 23.63
N THR A 567 -7.08 23.31 23.07
CA THR A 567 -6.03 24.08 23.77
C THR A 567 -6.56 24.77 25.02
N GLN A 568 -7.77 25.31 24.99
CA GLN A 568 -8.30 26.10 26.11
C GLN A 568 -8.44 25.29 27.41
N LYS A 569 -8.90 24.04 27.33
CA LYS A 569 -9.06 23.17 28.50
C LYS A 569 -7.72 22.55 28.90
N PHE A 570 -6.95 22.06 27.93
CA PHE A 570 -5.68 21.36 28.19
C PHE A 570 -4.58 22.27 28.78
N MET A 571 -4.60 23.58 28.50
CA MET A 571 -3.58 24.52 29.00
C MET A 571 -3.42 24.56 30.53
N GLN A 572 -4.42 24.10 31.30
CA GLN A 572 -4.35 24.01 32.76
C GLN A 572 -3.30 22.99 33.22
N ASP A 573 -3.13 21.90 32.46
CA ASP A 573 -2.21 20.79 32.76
C ASP A 573 -1.05 20.70 31.75
N ALA A 574 -1.10 21.45 30.65
CA ALA A 574 -0.10 21.41 29.59
C ALA A 574 1.33 21.62 30.10
N THR A 575 1.55 22.56 31.03
CA THR A 575 2.90 22.79 31.56
C THR A 575 3.42 21.58 32.33
N ASP A 576 2.58 20.97 33.18
CA ASP A 576 2.96 19.80 33.98
C ASP A 576 3.21 18.60 33.07
N VAL A 577 2.32 18.33 32.11
CA VAL A 577 2.45 17.23 31.15
C VAL A 577 3.71 17.39 30.29
N MET A 578 3.98 18.60 29.79
CA MET A 578 5.17 18.87 28.99
C MET A 578 6.45 18.72 29.80
N GLN A 579 6.46 19.11 31.09
CA GLN A 579 7.59 18.85 31.97
C GLN A 579 7.80 17.35 32.21
N LEU A 580 6.72 16.57 32.36
CA LEU A 580 6.81 15.12 32.50
C LEU A 580 7.34 14.47 31.23
N LEU A 581 6.89 14.90 30.05
CA LEU A 581 7.40 14.43 28.74
C LEU A 581 8.87 14.78 28.56
N LEU A 582 9.27 16.03 28.86
CA LEU A 582 10.66 16.48 28.80
C LEU A 582 11.54 15.66 29.75
N LYS A 583 11.07 15.42 30.98
CA LYS A 583 11.80 14.60 31.95
C LYS A 583 11.99 13.17 31.43
N SER A 584 10.93 12.55 30.92
CA SER A 584 11.02 11.23 30.28
C SER A 584 12.02 11.23 29.13
N GLN A 585 12.03 12.27 28.29
CA GLN A 585 12.94 12.38 27.16
C GLN A 585 14.40 12.58 27.58
N THR A 586 14.65 13.37 28.64
CA THR A 586 16.01 13.56 29.16
C THR A 586 16.54 12.32 29.86
N ASP A 587 15.68 11.61 30.58
CA ASP A 587 16.00 10.30 31.16
C ASP A 587 16.19 9.25 30.04
N ALA A 588 15.54 9.44 28.88
CA ALA A 588 15.65 8.59 27.69
C ALA A 588 16.93 8.74 26.87
N ASN A 589 17.73 9.79 27.08
CA ASN A 589 19.06 9.83 26.47
C ASN A 589 20.01 8.73 27.03
N ASP A 590 19.61 8.08 28.14
CA ASP A 590 20.24 6.88 28.70
C ASP A 590 19.41 5.59 28.45
N MET A 591 18.32 5.65 27.68
CA MET A 591 17.47 4.48 27.34
C MET A 591 18.06 3.69 26.15
N GLU A 592 17.74 2.40 26.10
CA GLU A 592 18.11 1.49 25.02
C GLU A 592 17.38 1.91 23.73
N ASP A 593 18.00 1.70 22.55
CA ASP A 593 17.45 2.16 21.26
C ASP A 593 16.11 1.47 20.89
N ASP A 594 15.77 0.34 21.55
CA ASP A 594 14.58 -0.50 21.39
C ASP A 594 13.52 -0.28 22.49
N ASP A 595 13.61 0.79 23.28
CA ASP A 595 12.64 1.05 24.36
C ASP A 595 11.24 1.40 23.79
N PRO A 596 10.18 0.62 24.10
CA PRO A 596 8.86 0.80 23.50
C PRO A 596 8.20 2.14 23.84
N GLN A 597 8.70 2.90 24.82
CA GLN A 597 8.18 4.24 25.11
C GLN A 597 8.49 5.27 24.01
N ILE A 598 9.53 5.04 23.20
CA ILE A 598 10.02 6.03 22.23
C ILE A 598 8.93 6.37 21.20
N SER A 599 8.25 5.36 20.66
CA SER A 599 7.18 5.50 19.66
C SER A 599 6.02 6.35 20.19
N TYR A 600 5.48 6.00 21.36
CA TYR A 600 4.40 6.74 22.02
C TYR A 600 4.79 8.18 22.33
N MET A 601 6.05 8.43 22.72
CA MET A 601 6.54 9.77 22.98
C MET A 601 6.61 10.61 21.71
N ILE A 602 7.11 10.06 20.61
CA ILE A 602 7.18 10.72 19.31
C ILE A 602 5.77 11.15 18.86
N SER A 603 4.79 10.24 18.90
CA SER A 603 3.41 10.53 18.53
C SER A 603 2.76 11.57 19.46
N ALA A 604 3.02 11.49 20.77
CA ALA A 604 2.52 12.48 21.72
C ALA A 604 3.06 13.88 21.45
N TRP A 605 4.34 14.02 21.08
CA TRP A 605 4.91 15.33 20.75
C TRP A 605 4.25 15.99 19.54
N ALA A 606 3.88 15.22 18.51
CA ALA A 606 3.15 15.78 17.37
C ALA A 606 1.74 16.22 17.72
N ARG A 607 1.01 15.44 18.51
CA ARG A 607 -0.30 15.85 19.04
C ARG A 607 -0.18 17.13 19.86
N MET A 608 0.88 17.28 20.67
CA MET A 608 1.17 18.52 21.40
C MET A 608 1.51 19.69 20.46
N CYS A 609 2.20 19.44 19.35
CA CYS A 609 2.47 20.47 18.33
C CYS A 609 1.19 20.96 17.66
N LYS A 610 0.34 20.03 17.20
CA LYS A 610 -0.99 20.35 16.63
C LYS A 610 -1.85 21.15 17.61
N LEU A 611 -1.80 20.80 18.90
CA LEU A 611 -2.57 21.46 19.96
C LEU A 611 -2.06 22.86 20.32
N LEU A 612 -0.74 23.05 20.38
CA LEU A 612 -0.11 24.31 20.83
C LEU A 612 0.20 25.28 19.68
N GLY A 613 0.22 24.77 18.44
CA GLY A 613 0.54 25.51 17.22
C GLY A 613 1.88 26.26 17.36
N PRO A 614 1.95 27.57 17.03
CA PRO A 614 3.19 28.36 17.12
C PRO A 614 3.85 28.36 18.51
N SER A 615 3.10 28.15 19.59
CA SER A 615 3.66 28.09 20.95
C SER A 615 4.51 26.85 21.20
N PHE A 616 4.43 25.84 20.32
CA PHE A 616 5.25 24.64 20.37
C PHE A 616 6.71 24.88 19.97
N GLN A 617 6.99 25.94 19.20
CA GLN A 617 8.32 26.20 18.62
C GLN A 617 9.45 26.20 19.65
N GLN A 618 9.18 26.61 20.90
CA GLN A 618 10.16 26.60 21.99
C GLN A 618 10.65 25.20 22.40
N TYR A 619 9.92 24.14 22.05
CA TYR A 619 10.26 22.75 22.38
C TYR A 619 11.01 22.03 21.26
N LEU A 620 11.03 22.57 20.03
CA LEU A 620 11.73 21.96 18.88
C LEU A 620 13.20 21.59 19.18
N PRO A 621 14.01 22.40 19.89
CA PRO A 621 15.41 22.04 20.17
C PRO A 621 15.58 20.74 20.97
N VAL A 622 14.56 20.35 21.76
CA VAL A 622 14.60 19.12 22.57
C VAL A 622 14.02 17.94 21.79
N VAL A 623 12.96 18.17 21.02
CA VAL A 623 12.20 17.11 20.34
C VAL A 623 12.85 16.69 19.01
N MET A 624 13.49 17.62 18.30
CA MET A 624 14.04 17.35 16.96
C MET A 624 15.20 16.35 16.96
N GLY A 625 16.06 16.36 17.98
CA GLY A 625 17.23 15.48 18.02
C GLY A 625 16.87 13.99 17.99
N PRO A 626 16.08 13.50 18.96
CA PRO A 626 15.59 12.11 18.95
C PRO A 626 14.79 11.79 17.70
N LEU A 627 13.92 12.70 17.27
CA LEU A 627 13.06 12.48 16.10
C LEU A 627 13.86 12.28 14.80
N VAL A 628 14.86 13.14 14.57
CA VAL A 628 15.76 13.04 13.41
C VAL A 628 16.58 11.75 13.49
N LYS A 629 17.02 11.33 14.68
CA LYS A 629 17.75 10.06 14.86
C LYS A 629 16.88 8.87 14.41
N THR A 630 15.62 8.80 14.86
CA THR A 630 14.69 7.73 14.49
C THR A 630 14.32 7.79 13.01
N ALA A 631 13.99 8.96 12.47
CA ALA A 631 13.67 9.12 11.04
C ALA A 631 14.86 8.79 10.10
N ALA A 632 16.10 8.99 10.57
CA ALA A 632 17.32 8.66 9.86
C ALA A 632 17.83 7.23 10.10
N MET A 633 17.10 6.41 10.87
CA MET A 633 17.44 5.01 11.11
C MET A 633 17.58 4.26 9.77
N ARG A 634 18.60 3.40 9.71
CA ARG A 634 18.82 2.45 8.62
C ARG A 634 18.53 1.05 9.15
N PRO A 635 17.68 0.27 8.47
CA PRO A 635 17.40 -1.09 8.90
C PRO A 635 18.67 -1.94 8.77
N GLY A 636 18.75 -2.95 9.63
CA GLY A 636 19.70 -4.05 9.44
C GLY A 636 19.34 -4.79 8.16
N ILE A 637 20.29 -4.95 7.25
CA ILE A 637 20.11 -5.69 6.01
C ILE A 637 21.06 -6.88 6.01
N ALA A 638 20.51 -8.06 5.78
CA ALA A 638 21.27 -9.29 5.64
C ALA A 638 21.04 -9.88 4.24
N PHE A 639 22.11 -10.24 3.56
CA PHE A 639 22.03 -11.04 2.33
C PHE A 639 22.56 -12.42 2.65
N LEU A 640 21.65 -13.40 2.70
CA LEU A 640 21.92 -14.75 3.13
C LEU A 640 21.65 -15.74 1.99
N ASP A 641 22.16 -16.94 2.17
CA ASP A 641 21.70 -18.08 1.37
C ASP A 641 20.44 -18.67 2.00
N ALA A 642 19.63 -19.38 1.22
CA ALA A 642 18.41 -20.01 1.72
C ALA A 642 18.65 -20.93 2.94
N ASP A 643 19.82 -21.57 3.04
CA ASP A 643 20.20 -22.38 4.21
C ASP A 643 20.59 -21.54 5.44
N ASP A 644 21.20 -20.37 5.23
CA ASP A 644 21.64 -19.47 6.32
C ASP A 644 20.44 -18.69 6.88
N ALA A 645 19.47 -18.32 6.03
CA ALA A 645 18.24 -17.65 6.40
C ALA A 645 17.40 -18.46 7.38
N LYS A 646 17.34 -19.79 7.22
CA LYS A 646 16.63 -20.71 8.13
C LYS A 646 17.10 -20.65 9.59
N ASN A 647 18.34 -20.24 9.85
CA ASN A 647 18.86 -20.11 11.21
C ASN A 647 18.56 -18.73 11.82
N MET A 648 18.18 -17.74 10.99
CA MET A 648 17.84 -16.38 11.42
C MET A 648 16.33 -16.11 11.39
N THR A 649 15.53 -16.97 10.75
CA THR A 649 14.06 -16.91 10.82
C THR A 649 13.52 -17.14 12.22
N GLU A 650 14.32 -17.69 13.14
CA GLU A 650 14.00 -17.80 14.57
C GLU A 650 14.33 -16.51 15.37
N GLU A 651 15.00 -15.52 14.78
CA GLU A 651 15.25 -14.23 15.44
C GLU A 651 14.07 -13.26 15.19
N GLU A 652 13.34 -12.91 16.26
CA GLU A 652 12.26 -11.91 16.23
C GLU A 652 12.70 -10.61 15.55
N GLY A 653 11.84 -10.08 14.67
CA GLY A 653 12.06 -8.80 14.00
C GLY A 653 12.90 -8.87 12.72
N TRP A 654 13.18 -10.05 12.15
CA TRP A 654 13.73 -10.18 10.81
C TRP A 654 12.70 -10.76 9.83
N HIS A 655 12.51 -10.08 8.70
CA HIS A 655 11.69 -10.56 7.59
C HIS A 655 12.58 -10.91 6.39
N PHE A 656 12.35 -12.06 5.78
CA PHE A 656 13.20 -12.62 4.73
C PHE A 656 12.41 -12.82 3.44
N VAL A 657 12.89 -12.21 2.36
CA VAL A 657 12.33 -12.34 1.00
C VAL A 657 13.33 -13.04 0.11
N ASN A 658 12.91 -14.06 -0.64
CA ASN A 658 13.79 -14.71 -1.62
C ASN A 658 14.01 -13.78 -2.82
N VAL A 659 15.28 -13.49 -3.13
CA VAL A 659 15.69 -12.64 -4.26
C VAL A 659 16.45 -13.50 -5.26
N GLY A 660 15.79 -13.82 -6.36
CA GLY A 660 16.27 -14.82 -7.32
C GLY A 660 16.20 -16.24 -6.75
N GLU A 661 16.86 -17.19 -7.42
CA GLU A 661 16.60 -18.63 -7.21
C GLU A 661 17.20 -19.22 -5.91
N GLN A 662 18.15 -18.54 -5.25
CA GLN A 662 18.95 -19.11 -4.14
C GLN A 662 19.40 -18.10 -3.06
N HIS A 663 19.13 -16.80 -3.24
CA HIS A 663 19.51 -15.79 -2.26
C HIS A 663 18.28 -15.32 -1.50
N THR A 664 18.48 -15.04 -0.21
CA THR A 664 17.44 -14.52 0.65
C THR A 664 17.90 -13.17 1.19
N PHE A 665 17.05 -12.17 1.00
CA PHE A 665 17.21 -10.82 1.47
C PHE A 665 16.45 -10.66 2.78
N GLY A 666 17.19 -10.51 3.88
CA GLY A 666 16.67 -10.23 5.20
C GLY A 666 16.66 -8.73 5.50
N VAL A 667 15.53 -8.24 5.99
CA VAL A 667 15.38 -6.90 6.55
C VAL A 667 15.01 -7.03 8.01
N ASN A 668 15.75 -6.34 8.87
CA ASN A 668 15.34 -6.16 10.25
C ASN A 668 14.19 -5.14 10.28
N THR A 669 12.99 -5.62 10.60
CA THR A 669 11.75 -4.85 10.68
C THR A 669 11.63 -4.06 11.98
N ALA A 670 12.45 -4.37 12.99
CA ALA A 670 12.46 -3.63 14.25
C ALA A 670 12.79 -2.14 14.00
N GLY A 671 11.90 -1.27 14.46
CA GLY A 671 12.02 0.18 14.32
C GLY A 671 11.63 0.75 12.95
N LEU A 672 11.15 -0.07 11.99
CA LEU A 672 10.61 0.45 10.72
C LEU A 672 9.34 1.27 10.95
N GLU A 673 8.42 0.79 11.79
CA GLU A 673 7.22 1.53 12.20
C GLU A 673 7.57 2.82 12.94
N ASP A 674 8.60 2.78 13.80
CA ASP A 674 9.09 3.96 14.52
C ASP A 674 9.67 5.00 13.55
N LYS A 675 10.40 4.55 12.52
CA LYS A 675 10.91 5.40 11.45
C LYS A 675 9.77 6.03 10.65
N ALA A 676 8.76 5.25 10.27
CA ALA A 676 7.59 5.73 9.55
C ALA A 676 6.84 6.79 10.35
N THR A 677 6.55 6.49 11.62
CA THR A 677 5.93 7.41 12.58
C THR A 677 6.77 8.69 12.72
N ALA A 678 8.09 8.56 12.91
CA ALA A 678 8.98 9.71 13.01
C ALA A 678 8.94 10.60 11.76
N CYS A 679 8.89 10.00 10.56
CA CYS A 679 8.74 10.74 9.32
C CYS A 679 7.40 11.49 9.27
N GLN A 680 6.29 10.86 9.68
CA GLN A 680 4.96 11.49 9.70
C GLN A 680 4.95 12.67 10.67
N MET A 681 5.66 12.57 11.80
CA MET A 681 5.73 13.68 12.75
C MET A 681 6.52 14.87 12.18
N LEU A 682 7.58 14.62 11.40
CA LEU A 682 8.31 15.68 10.70
C LEU A 682 7.41 16.41 9.69
N VAL A 683 6.55 15.69 8.97
CA VAL A 683 5.51 16.28 8.10
C VAL A 683 4.53 17.13 8.91
N CYS A 684 4.05 16.61 10.04
CA CYS A 684 3.17 17.36 10.94
C CYS A 684 3.81 18.67 11.41
N TYR A 685 5.08 18.65 11.84
CA TYR A 685 5.77 19.87 12.26
C TYR A 685 5.94 20.88 11.12
N ALA A 686 6.31 20.42 9.92
CA ALA A 686 6.42 21.31 8.77
C ALA A 686 5.06 21.96 8.44
N LYS A 687 3.98 21.18 8.45
CA LYS A 687 2.62 21.64 8.15
C LYS A 687 2.08 22.64 9.18
N GLU A 688 2.23 22.35 10.47
CA GLU A 688 1.65 23.16 11.55
C GLU A 688 2.48 24.40 11.88
N LEU A 689 3.82 24.32 11.83
CA LEU A 689 4.71 25.42 12.24
C LEU A 689 5.14 26.32 11.08
N LYS A 690 5.05 25.85 9.83
CA LYS A 690 5.39 26.60 8.61
C LYS A 690 6.75 27.30 8.73
N GLU A 691 6.79 28.63 8.64
CA GLU A 691 8.00 29.45 8.78
C GLU A 691 8.76 29.18 10.10
N GLY A 692 8.07 28.76 11.17
CA GLY A 692 8.67 28.37 12.44
C GLY A 692 9.56 27.12 12.38
N PHE A 693 9.43 26.33 11.31
CA PHE A 693 10.23 25.12 11.04
C PHE A 693 11.39 25.36 10.05
N ALA A 694 11.56 26.58 9.54
CA ALA A 694 12.52 26.90 8.48
C ALA A 694 13.98 26.56 8.82
N ASP A 695 14.36 26.57 10.09
CA ASP A 695 15.73 26.23 10.54
C ASP A 695 16.05 24.73 10.44
N TYR A 696 15.03 23.86 10.40
CA TYR A 696 15.17 22.41 10.31
C TYR A 696 14.92 21.87 8.90
N ALA A 697 14.36 22.69 8.00
CA ALA A 697 13.92 22.26 6.68
C ALA A 697 15.03 21.57 5.85
N GLU A 698 16.27 22.10 5.86
CA GLU A 698 17.39 21.50 5.10
C GLU A 698 17.76 20.11 5.62
N GLU A 699 17.82 19.96 6.94
CA GLU A 699 18.20 18.71 7.60
C GLU A 699 17.14 17.64 7.31
N VAL A 700 15.87 18.01 7.42
CA VAL A 700 14.75 17.10 7.14
C VAL A 700 14.71 16.71 5.66
N VAL A 701 14.94 17.64 4.71
CA VAL A 701 15.04 17.29 3.28
C VAL A 701 16.12 16.24 3.03
N LYS A 702 17.28 16.34 3.70
CA LYS A 702 18.38 15.35 3.55
C LYS A 702 18.04 13.97 4.11
N ILE A 703 17.01 13.87 4.95
CA ILE A 703 16.50 12.60 5.50
C ILE A 703 15.38 12.06 4.61
N MET A 704 14.46 12.92 4.19
CA MET A 704 13.27 12.53 3.41
C MET A 704 13.61 12.12 1.98
N VAL A 705 14.54 12.81 1.31
CA VAL A 705 14.86 12.51 -0.10
C VAL A 705 15.37 11.07 -0.30
N PRO A 706 16.30 10.52 0.51
CA PRO A 706 16.65 9.10 0.45
C PRO A 706 15.50 8.14 0.78
N ASN A 707 14.53 8.58 1.58
CA ASN A 707 13.38 7.77 1.98
C ASN A 707 12.35 7.59 0.84
N LEU A 708 12.42 8.36 -0.26
CA LEU A 708 11.57 8.18 -1.45
C LEU A 708 11.73 6.80 -2.11
N THR A 709 12.90 6.18 -1.97
CA THR A 709 13.20 4.84 -2.52
C THR A 709 13.50 3.84 -1.41
N PHE A 710 12.89 4.04 -0.23
CA PHE A 710 13.00 3.13 0.90
C PHE A 710 11.95 2.03 0.78
N TYR A 711 12.19 1.08 -0.13
CA TYR A 711 11.27 -0.01 -0.49
C TYR A 711 10.95 -1.02 0.63
N TYR A 712 11.37 -0.75 1.86
CA TYR A 712 11.14 -1.63 3.00
C TYR A 712 9.89 -1.24 3.80
N GLU A 713 9.38 -0.02 3.61
CA GLU A 713 8.22 0.46 4.34
C GLU A 713 7.51 1.58 3.53
N ASP A 714 6.21 1.42 3.33
CA ASP A 714 5.40 2.19 2.39
C ASP A 714 5.05 3.59 2.90
N ILE A 715 4.67 3.70 4.17
CA ILE A 715 4.29 4.96 4.80
C ILE A 715 5.46 5.95 4.77
N THR A 716 6.69 5.47 4.90
CA THR A 716 7.93 6.23 4.87
C THR A 716 8.15 6.84 3.50
N ARG A 717 7.90 6.09 2.42
CA ARG A 717 7.98 6.60 1.04
C ARG A 717 6.90 7.64 0.78
N TYR A 718 5.66 7.30 1.12
CA TYR A 718 4.50 8.19 1.02
C TYR A 718 4.75 9.53 1.74
N THR A 719 5.17 9.45 2.99
CA THR A 719 5.42 10.59 3.88
C THR A 719 6.63 11.40 3.42
N ALA A 720 7.69 10.73 2.94
CA ALA A 720 8.84 11.40 2.37
C ALA A 720 8.42 12.32 1.22
N ALA A 721 7.57 11.83 0.30
CA ALA A 721 7.04 12.65 -0.78
C ALA A 721 6.10 13.74 -0.28
N GLU A 722 5.16 13.45 0.63
CA GLU A 722 4.26 14.47 1.22
C GLU A 722 5.05 15.66 1.82
N SER A 723 6.19 15.37 2.43
CA SER A 723 7.01 16.38 3.12
C SER A 723 7.62 17.44 2.18
N LEU A 724 7.95 17.09 0.94
CA LEU A 724 8.79 17.92 0.07
C LEU A 724 8.19 19.30 -0.22
N PRO A 725 6.93 19.43 -0.68
CA PRO A 725 6.32 20.74 -0.91
C PRO A 725 6.18 21.55 0.38
N LEU A 726 5.89 20.89 1.51
CA LEU A 726 5.78 21.55 2.83
C LEU A 726 7.13 22.09 3.31
N LEU A 727 8.21 21.35 3.10
CA LEU A 727 9.56 21.77 3.45
C LEU A 727 10.03 22.94 2.59
N LEU A 728 9.66 22.97 1.30
CA LEU A 728 9.86 24.14 0.42
C LEU A 728 9.06 25.35 0.91
N GLU A 729 7.80 25.17 1.35
CA GLU A 729 6.99 26.24 1.95
C GLU A 729 7.65 26.80 3.22
N CYS A 730 8.11 25.93 4.14
CA CYS A 730 8.83 26.32 5.35
C CYS A 730 10.10 27.12 5.02
N ALA A 731 10.85 26.68 4.02
CA ALA A 731 12.10 27.28 3.59
C ALA A 731 11.94 28.64 2.88
N LYS A 732 10.72 29.04 2.49
CA LYS A 732 10.45 30.26 1.73
C LYS A 732 11.04 31.52 2.36
N ILE A 733 11.01 31.61 3.69
CA ILE A 733 11.55 32.75 4.44
C ILE A 733 13.08 32.92 4.30
N LYS A 734 13.80 31.87 3.88
CA LYS A 734 15.25 31.88 3.64
C LYS A 734 15.63 32.51 2.28
N GLY A 735 14.65 32.73 1.40
CA GLY A 735 14.81 33.39 0.10
C GLY A 735 14.92 32.45 -1.10
N GLU A 736 14.74 32.99 -2.30
CA GLU A 736 14.61 32.23 -3.56
C GLU A 736 15.84 31.37 -3.88
N GLN A 737 17.05 31.89 -3.66
CA GLN A 737 18.29 31.14 -3.95
C GLN A 737 18.38 29.85 -3.12
N TYR A 738 17.91 29.90 -1.87
CA TYR A 738 17.89 28.75 -0.98
C TYR A 738 16.89 27.69 -1.47
N LEU A 739 15.71 28.12 -1.94
CA LEU A 739 14.73 27.23 -2.56
C LEU A 739 15.25 26.57 -3.83
N VAL A 740 15.99 27.29 -4.67
CA VAL A 740 16.61 26.74 -5.88
C VAL A 740 17.60 25.63 -5.53
N GLU A 741 18.42 25.82 -4.50
CA GLU A 741 19.40 24.82 -4.04
C GLU A 741 18.71 23.59 -3.43
N MET A 742 17.67 23.79 -2.62
CA MET A 742 16.84 22.68 -2.10
C MET A 742 16.18 21.91 -3.24
N TRP A 743 15.57 22.59 -4.21
CA TRP A 743 14.92 21.94 -5.35
C TRP A 743 15.91 21.17 -6.23
N ALA A 744 17.12 21.71 -6.42
CA ALA A 744 18.17 21.02 -7.17
C ALA A 744 18.59 19.68 -6.53
N TYR A 745 18.45 19.56 -5.20
CA TYR A 745 18.67 18.31 -4.47
C TYR A 745 17.45 17.38 -4.53
N ILE A 746 16.23 17.92 -4.47
CA ILE A 746 14.98 17.16 -4.43
C ILE A 746 14.59 16.58 -5.80
N TYR A 747 14.70 17.37 -6.87
CA TYR A 747 14.15 17.02 -8.19
C TYR A 747 14.67 15.68 -8.75
N PRO A 748 15.98 15.41 -8.82
CA PRO A 748 16.45 14.19 -9.49
C PRO A 748 16.00 12.90 -8.78
N PRO A 749 16.11 12.77 -7.43
CA PRO A 749 15.58 11.62 -6.72
C PRO A 749 14.06 11.48 -6.79
N LEU A 750 13.30 12.59 -6.75
CA LEU A 750 11.84 12.53 -6.87
C LEU A 750 11.40 12.02 -8.23
N LEU A 751 11.98 12.53 -9.32
CA LEU A 751 11.69 12.01 -10.66
C LEU A 751 12.10 10.54 -10.79
N LYS A 752 13.23 10.14 -10.19
CA LYS A 752 13.66 8.75 -10.20
C LYS A 752 12.68 7.85 -9.45
N ALA A 753 12.17 8.29 -8.30
CA ALA A 753 11.18 7.58 -7.52
C ALA A 753 9.88 7.38 -8.32
N ILE A 754 9.38 8.41 -9.03
CA ILE A 754 8.23 8.30 -9.93
C ILE A 754 8.44 7.21 -11.01
N GLN A 755 9.67 7.04 -11.50
CA GLN A 755 9.98 6.04 -12.54
C GLN A 755 10.11 4.61 -12.02
N THR A 756 10.30 4.40 -10.72
CA THR A 756 10.64 3.10 -10.15
C THR A 756 9.77 2.70 -8.96
N GLU A 757 8.70 3.43 -8.69
CA GLU A 757 7.76 3.13 -7.62
C GLU A 757 6.81 2.00 -8.07
N PRO A 758 6.81 0.83 -7.39
CA PRO A 758 5.90 -0.27 -7.72
C PRO A 758 4.46 -0.03 -7.27
N GLU A 759 4.24 0.67 -6.14
CA GLU A 759 2.92 0.78 -5.53
C GLU A 759 2.14 1.98 -6.07
N VAL A 760 0.90 1.74 -6.51
CA VAL A 760 0.04 2.75 -7.18
C VAL A 760 -0.23 3.96 -6.30
N ASP A 761 -0.60 3.74 -5.04
CA ASP A 761 -0.94 4.82 -4.09
C ASP A 761 0.29 5.66 -3.69
N ILE A 762 1.47 5.04 -3.61
CA ILE A 762 2.72 5.75 -3.32
C ILE A 762 3.15 6.55 -4.56
N LEU A 763 3.01 5.97 -5.74
CA LEU A 763 3.29 6.64 -7.01
C LEU A 763 2.39 7.86 -7.21
N GLU A 764 1.09 7.73 -6.88
CA GLU A 764 0.15 8.83 -6.86
C GLU A 764 0.69 9.99 -6.01
N GLN A 765 1.12 9.69 -4.78
CA GLN A 765 1.65 10.68 -3.84
C GLN A 765 2.98 11.29 -4.31
N HIS A 766 3.85 10.51 -4.96
CA HIS A 766 5.08 11.02 -5.56
C HIS A 766 4.78 12.03 -6.67
N MET A 767 3.82 11.73 -7.55
CA MET A 767 3.39 12.61 -8.64
C MET A 767 2.69 13.86 -8.11
N GLU A 768 1.81 13.72 -7.12
CA GLU A 768 1.14 14.83 -6.44
C GLU A 768 2.16 15.78 -5.78
N SER A 769 3.16 15.22 -5.08
CA SER A 769 4.25 15.99 -4.48
C SER A 769 5.06 16.73 -5.53
N PHE A 770 5.38 16.09 -6.66
CA PHE A 770 6.06 16.73 -7.77
C PHE A 770 5.26 17.91 -8.32
N SER A 771 3.97 17.73 -8.61
CA SER A 771 3.08 18.78 -9.11
C SER A 771 3.02 19.98 -8.14
N LYS A 772 2.82 19.72 -6.84
CA LYS A 772 2.81 20.76 -5.80
C LYS A 772 4.15 21.51 -5.70
N CYS A 773 5.28 20.80 -5.82
CA CYS A 773 6.60 21.44 -5.83
C CYS A 773 6.76 22.37 -7.05
N VAL A 774 6.35 21.91 -8.23
CA VAL A 774 6.43 22.68 -9.48
C VAL A 774 5.55 23.92 -9.41
N GLU A 775 4.30 23.78 -8.96
CA GLU A 775 3.35 24.89 -8.78
C GLU A 775 3.87 25.92 -7.76
N PHE A 776 4.38 25.46 -6.63
CA PHE A 776 4.90 26.33 -5.58
C PHE A 776 6.12 27.14 -6.04
N LEU A 777 7.06 26.49 -6.74
CA LEU A 777 8.29 27.13 -7.22
C LEU A 777 8.06 27.99 -8.47
N GLY A 778 7.07 27.63 -9.29
CA GLY A 778 6.68 28.37 -10.49
C GLY A 778 7.72 28.34 -11.61
N ARG A 779 7.65 29.35 -12.48
CA ARG A 779 8.45 29.42 -13.73
C ARG A 779 9.95 29.38 -13.45
N GLY A 780 10.65 28.45 -14.12
CA GLY A 780 12.11 28.32 -14.07
C GLY A 780 12.62 27.26 -13.11
N CYS A 781 11.73 26.55 -12.39
CA CYS A 781 12.11 25.40 -11.58
C CYS A 781 12.52 24.19 -12.44
N LEU A 782 12.02 24.12 -13.69
CA LEU A 782 12.38 23.12 -14.69
C LEU A 782 13.01 23.82 -15.92
N ASP A 783 14.19 23.36 -16.31
CA ASP A 783 14.79 23.73 -17.59
C ASP A 783 14.34 22.77 -18.70
N GLU A 784 14.73 23.05 -19.95
CA GLU A 784 14.34 22.24 -21.10
C GLU A 784 14.78 20.77 -20.98
N THR A 785 15.96 20.50 -20.42
CA THR A 785 16.46 19.13 -20.23
C THR A 785 15.58 18.38 -19.24
N LYS A 786 15.30 19.02 -18.09
CA LYS A 786 14.45 18.44 -17.04
C LYS A 786 13.02 18.19 -17.54
N MET A 787 12.46 19.13 -18.30
CA MET A 787 11.14 18.94 -18.90
C MET A 787 11.13 17.75 -19.86
N GLN A 788 12.19 17.51 -20.65
CA GLN A 788 12.28 16.31 -21.50
C GLN A 788 12.42 15.00 -20.70
N GLU A 789 13.13 15.01 -19.57
CA GLU A 789 13.20 13.84 -18.67
C GLU A 789 11.83 13.49 -18.10
N VAL A 790 11.07 14.50 -17.66
CA VAL A 790 9.67 14.34 -17.21
C VAL A 790 8.80 13.80 -18.34
N ALA A 791 8.92 14.33 -19.57
CA ALA A 791 8.18 13.82 -20.72
C ALA A 791 8.45 12.33 -20.97
N LYS A 792 9.71 11.91 -20.84
CA LYS A 792 10.10 10.51 -21.01
C LYS A 792 9.44 9.62 -19.95
N ALA A 793 9.48 10.03 -18.68
CA ALA A 793 8.86 9.29 -17.58
C ALA A 793 7.35 9.11 -17.81
N LEU A 794 6.63 10.20 -18.13
CA LEU A 794 5.19 10.13 -18.38
C LEU A 794 4.84 9.27 -19.62
N ASN A 795 5.68 9.26 -20.65
CA ASN A 795 5.49 8.37 -21.80
C ASN A 795 5.61 6.89 -21.42
N GLU A 796 6.60 6.53 -20.60
CA GLU A 796 6.77 5.15 -20.11
C GLU A 796 5.55 4.71 -19.28
N MET A 797 4.97 5.62 -18.48
CA MET A 797 3.74 5.37 -17.72
C MET A 797 2.52 5.17 -18.62
N MET A 798 2.32 6.06 -19.61
CA MET A 798 1.21 5.92 -20.57
C MET A 798 1.34 4.65 -21.43
N ASP A 799 2.55 4.27 -21.84
CA ASP A 799 2.78 3.02 -22.57
C ASP A 799 2.41 1.79 -21.71
N SER A 800 2.73 1.84 -20.42
CA SER A 800 2.35 0.81 -19.44
C SER A 800 0.83 0.73 -19.25
N HIS A 801 0.15 1.87 -19.13
CA HIS A 801 -1.33 1.95 -19.10
C HIS A 801 -1.96 1.20 -20.28
N PHE A 802 -1.52 1.50 -21.50
CA PHE A 802 -2.08 0.83 -22.67
C PHE A 802 -1.73 -0.65 -22.77
N LYS A 803 -0.59 -1.07 -22.23
CA LYS A 803 -0.18 -2.48 -22.16
C LYS A 803 -1.09 -3.23 -21.19
N ARG A 804 -1.26 -2.73 -19.96
CA ARG A 804 -2.13 -3.34 -18.94
C ARG A 804 -3.58 -3.44 -19.40
N GLN A 805 -4.10 -2.38 -20.04
CA GLN A 805 -5.44 -2.43 -20.67
C GLN A 805 -5.58 -3.57 -21.70
N SER A 806 -4.52 -3.83 -22.49
CA SER A 806 -4.51 -4.94 -23.46
C SER A 806 -4.43 -6.31 -22.76
N GLU A 807 -3.66 -6.41 -21.67
CA GLU A 807 -3.53 -7.62 -20.86
C GLU A 807 -4.86 -7.97 -20.19
N ARG A 808 -5.55 -7.01 -19.56
CA ARG A 808 -6.89 -7.22 -18.99
C ARG A 808 -7.89 -7.73 -20.04
N HIS A 809 -7.85 -7.21 -21.26
CA HIS A 809 -8.70 -7.70 -22.35
C HIS A 809 -8.37 -9.16 -22.74
N GLU A 810 -7.12 -9.58 -22.64
CA GLU A 810 -6.73 -10.97 -22.88
C GLU A 810 -7.11 -11.88 -21.72
N GLN A 811 -6.98 -11.42 -20.46
CA GLN A 811 -7.42 -12.15 -19.27
C GLN A 811 -8.92 -12.48 -19.31
N ARG A 812 -9.76 -11.57 -19.81
CA ARG A 812 -11.21 -11.80 -20.04
C ARG A 812 -11.53 -12.94 -21.01
N LYS A 813 -10.54 -13.44 -21.76
CA LYS A 813 -10.69 -14.59 -22.68
C LYS A 813 -10.22 -15.90 -22.06
N ASP A 814 -9.63 -15.89 -20.87
CA ASP A 814 -9.18 -17.10 -20.18
C ASP A 814 -10.38 -18.01 -19.85
N GLU A 815 -10.16 -19.32 -19.81
CA GLU A 815 -11.22 -20.28 -19.48
C GLU A 815 -11.62 -20.26 -18.00
N ASP A 816 -10.79 -19.68 -17.13
CA ASP A 816 -11.07 -19.43 -15.72
C ASP A 816 -11.76 -18.09 -15.46
N TYR A 817 -12.02 -17.27 -16.48
CA TYR A 817 -12.74 -15.99 -16.30
C TYR A 817 -14.13 -16.22 -15.68
N ASP A 818 -14.38 -15.57 -14.55
CA ASP A 818 -15.64 -15.55 -13.83
C ASP A 818 -15.97 -14.13 -13.32
N GLU A 819 -17.06 -13.98 -12.56
CA GLU A 819 -17.53 -12.68 -12.07
C GLU A 819 -16.55 -12.04 -11.09
N ASP A 820 -15.88 -12.83 -10.24
CA ASP A 820 -14.95 -12.30 -9.25
C ASP A 820 -13.62 -11.88 -9.92
N VAL A 821 -13.20 -12.58 -10.99
CA VAL A 821 -12.10 -12.12 -11.85
C VAL A 821 -12.42 -10.79 -12.53
N GLU A 822 -13.66 -10.58 -13.00
CA GLU A 822 -14.05 -9.29 -13.58
C GLU A 822 -14.05 -8.14 -12.57
N GLU A 823 -14.39 -8.41 -11.30
CA GLU A 823 -14.31 -7.43 -10.21
C GLU A 823 -12.85 -6.99 -10.01
N ASN A 824 -11.92 -7.93 -9.86
CA ASN A 824 -10.48 -7.61 -9.75
C ASN A 824 -9.94 -6.86 -10.97
N LEU A 825 -10.36 -7.26 -12.19
CA LEU A 825 -9.96 -6.57 -13.42
C LEU A 825 -10.52 -5.15 -13.53
N GLN A 826 -11.64 -4.87 -12.85
CA GLN A 826 -12.20 -3.52 -12.77
C GLN A 826 -11.44 -2.69 -11.73
N ASP A 827 -11.09 -3.26 -10.58
CA ASP A 827 -10.26 -2.59 -9.58
C ASP A 827 -8.88 -2.20 -10.18
N GLU A 828 -8.24 -3.11 -10.93
CA GLU A 828 -7.02 -2.80 -11.69
C GLU A 828 -7.20 -1.68 -12.73
N ASP A 829 -8.40 -1.58 -13.35
CA ASP A 829 -8.70 -0.52 -14.30
C ASP A 829 -8.89 0.82 -13.60
N ASP A 830 -9.52 0.82 -12.44
CA ASP A 830 -9.74 2.00 -11.61
C ASP A 830 -8.40 2.58 -11.11
N ASP A 831 -7.47 1.72 -10.68
CA ASP A 831 -6.09 2.09 -10.33
C ASP A 831 -5.32 2.70 -11.52
N ASP A 832 -5.45 2.10 -12.71
CA ASP A 832 -4.84 2.63 -13.93
C ASP A 832 -5.39 4.01 -14.31
N VAL A 833 -6.70 4.19 -14.17
CA VAL A 833 -7.38 5.47 -14.44
C VAL A 833 -6.94 6.52 -13.42
N LYS A 834 -6.74 6.14 -12.15
CA LYS A 834 -6.20 7.00 -11.09
C LYS A 834 -4.76 7.44 -11.40
N LEU A 835 -3.91 6.55 -11.91
CA LEU A 835 -2.57 6.94 -12.38
C LEU A 835 -2.63 7.86 -13.60
N LEU A 836 -3.54 7.61 -14.54
CA LEU A 836 -3.72 8.46 -15.71
C LEU A 836 -4.16 9.88 -15.34
N SER A 837 -5.00 10.04 -14.30
CA SER A 837 -5.34 11.37 -13.78
C SER A 837 -4.11 12.09 -13.24
N LYS A 838 -3.22 11.39 -12.53
CA LYS A 838 -1.96 11.99 -12.03
C LYS A 838 -0.99 12.35 -13.15
N VAL A 839 -0.96 11.59 -14.24
CA VAL A 839 -0.25 11.99 -15.46
C VAL A 839 -0.80 13.33 -15.98
N SER A 840 -2.12 13.50 -15.98
CA SER A 840 -2.77 14.78 -16.31
C SER A 840 -2.33 15.88 -15.35
N ASP A 841 -2.32 15.64 -14.02
CA ASP A 841 -1.92 16.64 -13.00
C ASP A 841 -0.47 17.11 -13.17
N VAL A 842 0.46 16.19 -13.50
CA VAL A 842 1.86 16.56 -13.78
C VAL A 842 1.98 17.39 -15.05
N ILE A 843 1.20 17.07 -16.10
CA ILE A 843 1.16 17.88 -17.33
C ILE A 843 0.56 19.26 -17.04
N HIS A 844 -0.54 19.30 -16.28
CA HIS A 844 -1.22 20.51 -15.83
C HIS A 844 -0.26 21.44 -15.09
N SER A 845 0.42 20.95 -14.05
CA SER A 845 1.34 21.76 -13.24
C SER A 845 2.50 22.33 -14.06
N VAL A 846 3.05 21.56 -15.00
CA VAL A 846 4.16 22.03 -15.86
C VAL A 846 3.67 23.04 -16.90
N LEU A 847 2.54 22.79 -17.57
CA LEU A 847 1.94 23.74 -18.50
C LEU A 847 1.51 25.03 -17.79
N GLY A 848 0.88 24.92 -16.62
CA GLY A 848 0.42 26.06 -15.81
C GLY A 848 1.54 26.99 -15.34
N THR A 849 2.72 26.43 -15.07
CA THR A 849 3.88 27.20 -14.59
C THR A 849 4.80 27.69 -15.72
N HIS A 850 4.99 26.90 -16.77
CA HIS A 850 5.95 27.19 -17.85
C HIS A 850 5.29 27.68 -19.15
N ALA A 851 4.00 27.45 -19.34
CA ALA A 851 3.22 27.90 -20.50
C ALA A 851 3.89 27.51 -21.84
N GLU A 852 4.10 28.46 -22.75
CA GLU A 852 4.66 28.21 -24.08
C GLU A 852 6.06 27.54 -24.08
N THR A 853 6.84 27.66 -23.00
CA THR A 853 8.17 27.04 -22.94
C THR A 853 8.11 25.53 -22.70
N ALA A 854 6.96 25.00 -22.26
CA ALA A 854 6.74 23.56 -22.08
C ALA A 854 6.27 22.85 -23.37
N LEU A 855 5.99 23.58 -24.46
CA LEU A 855 5.55 22.98 -25.72
C LEU A 855 6.49 21.90 -26.30
N PRO A 856 7.83 22.04 -26.25
CA PRO A 856 8.74 20.97 -26.69
C PRO A 856 8.60 19.67 -25.89
N MET A 857 8.31 19.76 -24.60
CA MET A 857 7.99 18.60 -23.76
C MET A 857 6.67 17.98 -24.18
N PHE A 858 5.63 18.81 -24.35
CA PHE A 858 4.32 18.35 -24.78
C PHE A 858 4.37 17.63 -26.13
N GLU A 859 5.21 18.09 -27.07
CA GLU A 859 5.42 17.43 -28.36
C GLU A 859 5.98 16.01 -28.24
N THR A 860 6.80 15.74 -27.23
CA THR A 860 7.31 14.40 -26.91
C THR A 860 6.19 13.49 -26.40
N LEU A 861 5.22 14.02 -25.66
CA LEU A 861 4.06 13.29 -25.11
C LEU A 861 2.93 13.10 -26.12
N LEU A 862 2.84 13.99 -27.11
CA LEU A 862 1.73 14.11 -28.05
C LEU A 862 1.27 12.78 -28.69
N PRO A 863 2.15 11.85 -29.13
CA PRO A 863 1.71 10.58 -29.70
C PRO A 863 0.83 9.75 -28.75
N ASN A 864 1.19 9.70 -27.47
CA ASN A 864 0.45 8.95 -26.45
C ASN A 864 -0.81 9.69 -26.01
N VAL A 865 -0.77 11.02 -25.90
CA VAL A 865 -1.98 11.84 -25.64
C VAL A 865 -3.03 11.64 -26.76
N ILE A 866 -2.60 11.60 -28.03
CA ILE A 866 -3.50 11.33 -29.16
C ILE A 866 -4.12 9.92 -29.08
N ARG A 867 -3.37 8.93 -28.59
CA ARG A 867 -3.80 7.53 -28.49
C ARG A 867 -4.95 7.31 -27.50
N LEU A 868 -5.20 8.27 -26.61
CA LEU A 868 -6.33 8.29 -25.67
C LEU A 868 -7.68 8.68 -26.30
N LEU A 869 -7.65 9.48 -27.38
CA LEU A 869 -8.85 10.08 -27.97
C LEU A 869 -9.72 9.20 -28.90
N PRO A 870 -9.28 8.07 -29.49
CA PRO A 870 -10.14 7.26 -30.37
C PRO A 870 -11.42 6.74 -29.69
N GLN A 871 -12.50 6.57 -30.46
CA GLN A 871 -13.82 6.13 -29.93
C GLN A 871 -13.83 4.69 -29.39
N ASP A 872 -12.89 3.87 -29.84
CA ASP A 872 -12.69 2.49 -29.38
C ASP A 872 -11.93 2.41 -28.05
N ARG A 873 -11.42 3.53 -27.54
CA ARG A 873 -10.88 3.63 -26.18
C ARG A 873 -11.99 3.72 -25.13
N PRO A 874 -11.74 3.27 -23.88
CA PRO A 874 -12.62 3.53 -22.75
C PRO A 874 -12.90 5.02 -22.57
N TRP A 875 -14.01 5.34 -21.91
CA TRP A 875 -14.42 6.74 -21.75
C TRP A 875 -13.47 7.53 -20.84
N THR A 876 -12.83 6.88 -19.89
CA THR A 876 -11.81 7.43 -18.99
C THR A 876 -10.60 7.92 -19.77
N ASP A 877 -10.07 7.12 -20.72
CA ASP A 877 -9.01 7.55 -21.64
C ASP A 877 -9.43 8.82 -22.40
N ARG A 878 -10.65 8.83 -22.96
CA ARG A 878 -11.14 9.98 -23.74
C ARG A 878 -11.30 11.22 -22.88
N GLN A 879 -11.79 11.09 -21.66
CA GLN A 879 -11.90 12.17 -20.68
C GLN A 879 -10.53 12.78 -20.39
N TRP A 880 -9.57 11.97 -19.93
CA TRP A 880 -8.24 12.48 -19.54
C TRP A 880 -7.44 12.99 -20.75
N GLY A 881 -7.59 12.35 -21.91
CA GLY A 881 -7.03 12.86 -23.15
C GLY A 881 -7.56 14.25 -23.52
N LEU A 882 -8.84 14.53 -23.27
CA LEU A 882 -9.41 15.87 -23.44
C LEU A 882 -8.88 16.85 -22.39
N CYS A 883 -8.86 16.49 -21.10
CA CYS A 883 -8.33 17.34 -20.03
C CYS A 883 -6.91 17.83 -20.33
N ILE A 884 -6.02 16.94 -20.82
CA ILE A 884 -4.65 17.29 -21.21
C ILE A 884 -4.63 18.32 -22.35
N PHE A 885 -5.53 18.21 -23.32
CA PHE A 885 -5.65 19.21 -24.40
C PHE A 885 -6.29 20.51 -23.92
N ASP A 886 -7.17 20.46 -22.93
CA ASP A 886 -7.77 21.64 -22.33
C ASP A 886 -6.69 22.48 -21.62
N ASP A 887 -5.79 21.84 -20.87
CA ASP A 887 -4.62 22.49 -20.26
C ASP A 887 -3.68 23.10 -21.29
N LEU A 888 -3.43 22.40 -22.41
CA LEU A 888 -2.66 22.95 -23.52
C LEU A 888 -3.29 24.26 -24.04
N ILE A 889 -4.61 24.29 -24.20
CA ILE A 889 -5.33 25.47 -24.70
C ILE A 889 -5.27 26.60 -23.67
N GLU A 890 -5.56 26.29 -22.41
CA GLU A 890 -5.64 27.26 -21.31
C GLU A 890 -4.30 27.95 -21.08
N PHE A 891 -3.21 27.19 -20.99
CA PHE A 891 -1.92 27.72 -20.59
C PHE A 891 -1.05 28.20 -21.76
N THR A 892 -1.31 27.78 -23.00
CA THR A 892 -0.51 28.20 -24.17
C THR A 892 -1.25 29.12 -25.15
N GLY A 893 -2.56 29.28 -24.96
CA GLY A 893 -3.41 30.19 -25.71
C GLY A 893 -3.36 29.96 -27.22
N SER A 894 -3.04 31.00 -27.99
CA SER A 894 -2.98 30.93 -29.46
C SER A 894 -1.96 29.92 -30.01
N HIS A 895 -0.96 29.52 -29.23
CA HIS A 895 0.02 28.51 -29.67
C HIS A 895 -0.62 27.12 -29.82
N ALA A 896 -1.68 26.82 -29.07
CA ALA A 896 -2.44 25.58 -29.17
C ALA A 896 -3.01 25.35 -30.59
N PHE A 897 -3.20 26.41 -31.38
CA PHE A 897 -3.66 26.33 -32.76
C PHE A 897 -2.76 25.45 -33.66
N LYS A 898 -1.48 25.32 -33.32
CA LYS A 898 -0.55 24.39 -34.01
C LYS A 898 -1.02 22.93 -33.94
N TYR A 899 -1.72 22.55 -32.87
CA TYR A 899 -2.11 21.17 -32.57
C TYR A 899 -3.60 20.88 -32.80
N LYS A 900 -4.36 21.86 -33.34
CA LYS A 900 -5.81 21.77 -33.52
C LYS A 900 -6.29 20.52 -34.26
N ASP A 901 -5.50 20.01 -35.20
CA ASP A 901 -5.88 18.87 -36.04
C ASP A 901 -5.97 17.56 -35.22
N TYR A 902 -5.38 17.53 -34.03
CA TYR A 902 -5.39 16.39 -33.12
C TYR A 902 -6.60 16.39 -32.17
N PHE A 903 -6.97 17.54 -31.62
CA PHE A 903 -7.98 17.61 -30.55
C PHE A 903 -9.32 18.23 -30.98
N LEU A 904 -9.34 19.14 -31.97
CA LEU A 904 -10.53 19.96 -32.22
C LEU A 904 -11.72 19.14 -32.71
N ARG A 905 -11.47 18.17 -33.60
CA ARG A 905 -12.51 17.27 -34.12
C ARG A 905 -13.01 16.29 -33.04
N PRO A 906 -12.14 15.58 -32.30
CA PRO A 906 -12.55 14.79 -31.14
C PRO A 906 -13.35 15.61 -30.12
N MET A 907 -12.87 16.79 -29.72
CA MET A 907 -13.55 17.67 -28.76
C MET A 907 -14.95 18.06 -29.25
N LEU A 908 -15.10 18.48 -30.51
CA LEU A 908 -16.42 18.80 -31.09
C LEU A 908 -17.38 17.60 -31.08
N GLN A 909 -16.85 16.40 -31.33
CA GLN A 909 -17.64 15.19 -31.26
C GLN A 909 -18.05 14.86 -29.81
N TYR A 910 -17.12 14.99 -28.88
CA TYR A 910 -17.27 14.54 -27.49
C TYR A 910 -18.09 15.47 -26.61
N VAL A 911 -18.37 16.70 -27.04
CA VAL A 911 -19.43 17.54 -26.43
C VAL A 911 -20.77 16.80 -26.37
N CYS A 912 -21.04 15.90 -27.32
CA CYS A 912 -22.26 15.08 -27.36
C CYS A 912 -22.02 13.59 -27.02
N ASP A 913 -20.94 13.27 -26.28
CA ASP A 913 -20.68 11.89 -25.83
C ASP A 913 -21.80 11.39 -24.91
N ASN A 914 -21.96 10.07 -24.79
CA ASN A 914 -22.94 9.47 -23.89
C ASN A 914 -22.54 9.64 -22.42
N ARG A 915 -21.23 9.70 -22.14
CA ARG A 915 -20.69 9.85 -20.78
C ARG A 915 -20.63 11.32 -20.35
N PRO A 916 -21.21 11.70 -19.20
CA PRO A 916 -21.20 13.07 -18.72
C PRO A 916 -19.79 13.61 -18.50
N GLU A 917 -18.86 12.80 -18.00
CA GLU A 917 -17.49 13.22 -17.71
C GLU A 917 -16.73 13.61 -18.99
N VAL A 918 -16.93 12.85 -20.07
CA VAL A 918 -16.37 13.16 -21.39
C VAL A 918 -17.00 14.44 -21.96
N ARG A 919 -18.32 14.61 -21.79
CA ARG A 919 -19.00 15.86 -22.20
C ARG A 919 -18.49 17.06 -21.40
N GLN A 920 -18.25 16.89 -20.10
CA GLN A 920 -17.74 17.93 -19.22
C GLN A 920 -16.36 18.41 -19.67
N ALA A 921 -15.41 17.48 -19.89
CA ALA A 921 -14.08 17.82 -20.42
C ALA A 921 -14.19 18.53 -21.77
N ALA A 922 -14.95 17.97 -22.73
CA ALA A 922 -15.12 18.60 -24.03
C ALA A 922 -15.76 20.00 -23.95
N ALA A 923 -16.72 20.21 -23.05
CA ALA A 923 -17.35 21.50 -22.82
C ALA A 923 -16.37 22.51 -22.21
N TYR A 924 -15.61 22.09 -21.19
CA TYR A 924 -14.55 22.88 -20.58
C TYR A 924 -13.54 23.33 -21.64
N GLY A 925 -13.06 22.40 -22.48
CA GLY A 925 -12.21 22.64 -23.63
C GLY A 925 -12.70 23.75 -24.56
N PHE A 926 -13.99 23.77 -24.93
CA PHE A 926 -14.56 24.87 -25.71
C PHE A 926 -14.61 26.20 -24.95
N GLY A 927 -14.83 26.16 -23.64
CA GLY A 927 -14.78 27.34 -22.77
C GLY A 927 -13.40 27.98 -22.74
N VAL A 928 -12.35 27.19 -22.51
CA VAL A 928 -10.96 27.67 -22.52
C VAL A 928 -10.50 28.04 -23.93
N LEU A 929 -10.97 27.35 -24.97
CA LEU A 929 -10.74 27.71 -26.37
C LEU A 929 -11.27 29.11 -26.67
N GLY A 930 -12.48 29.43 -26.20
CA GLY A 930 -13.08 30.74 -26.34
C GLY A 930 -12.33 31.82 -25.55
N LYS A 931 -11.87 31.51 -24.33
CA LYS A 931 -11.23 32.47 -23.41
C LYS A 931 -9.77 32.75 -23.76
N PHE A 932 -9.00 31.73 -24.13
CA PHE A 932 -7.54 31.78 -24.27
C PHE A 932 -7.03 31.49 -25.69
N GLY A 933 -7.78 30.73 -26.50
CA GLY A 933 -7.30 30.22 -27.78
C GLY A 933 -7.02 31.29 -28.85
N GLY A 934 -7.62 32.47 -28.76
CA GLY A 934 -7.42 33.56 -29.71
C GLY A 934 -8.34 33.51 -30.95
N PRO A 935 -8.25 34.53 -31.83
CA PRO A 935 -9.24 34.77 -32.88
C PRO A 935 -9.27 33.67 -33.95
N GLU A 936 -8.18 32.91 -34.15
CA GLU A 936 -8.15 31.82 -35.13
C GLU A 936 -9.14 30.68 -34.83
N PHE A 937 -9.55 30.51 -33.56
CA PHE A 937 -10.55 29.52 -33.17
C PHE A 937 -12.00 30.04 -33.24
N GLY A 938 -12.23 31.29 -33.64
CA GLY A 938 -13.57 31.87 -33.78
C GLY A 938 -14.58 31.01 -34.56
N PRO A 939 -14.21 30.43 -35.72
CA PRO A 939 -15.09 29.50 -36.45
C PRO A 939 -15.45 28.24 -35.66
N ALA A 940 -14.48 27.67 -34.94
CA ALA A 940 -14.71 26.47 -34.14
C ALA A 940 -15.57 26.77 -32.90
N CYS A 941 -15.37 27.92 -32.25
CA CYS A 941 -16.20 28.37 -31.15
C CYS A 941 -17.66 28.59 -31.59
N ALA A 942 -17.87 29.15 -32.78
CA ALA A 942 -19.21 29.32 -33.35
C ALA A 942 -19.91 27.98 -33.62
N GLU A 943 -19.18 26.96 -34.08
CA GLU A 943 -19.69 25.60 -34.25
C GLU A 943 -19.95 24.92 -32.90
N GLY A 944 -19.04 25.07 -31.94
CA GLY A 944 -19.13 24.55 -30.58
C GLY A 944 -20.39 25.03 -29.85
N ILE A 945 -20.74 26.32 -29.94
CA ILE A 945 -21.97 26.89 -29.34
C ILE A 945 -23.20 26.09 -29.75
N LYS A 946 -23.29 25.65 -31.01
CA LYS A 946 -24.44 24.88 -31.49
C LYS A 946 -24.56 23.53 -30.79
N GLN A 947 -23.43 22.82 -30.61
CA GLN A 947 -23.42 21.52 -29.94
C GLN A 947 -23.66 21.67 -28.45
N LEU A 948 -22.99 22.62 -27.79
CA LEU A 948 -23.19 22.94 -26.37
C LEU A 948 -24.65 23.27 -26.08
N SER A 949 -25.28 24.09 -26.93
CA SER A 949 -26.70 24.41 -26.80
C SER A 949 -27.61 23.19 -26.90
N SER A 950 -27.24 22.19 -27.70
CA SER A 950 -28.00 20.93 -27.83
C SER A 950 -27.92 20.10 -26.55
N VAL A 951 -26.75 20.03 -25.92
CA VAL A 951 -26.54 19.31 -24.65
C VAL A 951 -27.32 19.98 -23.53
N ILE A 952 -27.27 21.31 -23.44
CA ILE A 952 -27.98 22.07 -22.41
C ILE A 952 -29.50 21.93 -22.58
N ALA A 953 -29.98 21.86 -23.82
CA ALA A 953 -31.40 21.69 -24.14
C ALA A 953 -31.92 20.26 -23.92
N ASP A 954 -31.06 19.29 -23.60
CA ASP A 954 -31.50 17.92 -23.30
C ASP A 954 -32.43 17.91 -22.07
N PRO A 955 -33.57 17.20 -22.09
CA PRO A 955 -34.48 17.13 -20.95
C PRO A 955 -33.86 16.60 -19.65
N GLN A 956 -32.80 15.80 -19.73
CA GLN A 956 -32.06 15.24 -18.60
C GLN A 956 -30.77 16.01 -18.29
N SER A 957 -30.53 17.17 -18.91
CA SER A 957 -29.29 17.93 -18.74
C SER A 957 -29.01 18.34 -17.29
N ARG A 958 -30.06 18.54 -16.50
CA ARG A 958 -29.98 18.91 -15.07
C ARG A 958 -30.26 17.75 -14.10
N SER A 959 -30.16 16.49 -14.55
CA SER A 959 -30.13 15.37 -13.61
C SER A 959 -28.85 15.41 -12.76
N GLU A 960 -28.86 14.74 -11.60
CA GLU A 960 -27.70 14.66 -10.70
C GLU A 960 -26.44 14.15 -11.42
N GLU A 961 -26.59 13.20 -12.34
CA GLU A 961 -25.49 12.65 -13.14
C GLU A 961 -24.94 13.62 -14.20
N ASN A 962 -25.79 14.49 -14.77
CA ASN A 962 -25.44 15.31 -15.94
C ASN A 962 -25.16 16.78 -15.62
N ILE A 963 -25.48 17.23 -14.42
CA ILE A 963 -25.49 18.66 -14.07
C ILE A 963 -24.12 19.32 -14.23
N ASN A 964 -23.03 18.69 -13.79
CA ASN A 964 -21.67 19.24 -13.94
C ASN A 964 -21.28 19.46 -15.41
N ALA A 965 -21.56 18.49 -16.27
CA ALA A 965 -21.32 18.61 -17.70
C ALA A 965 -22.15 19.74 -18.34
N THR A 966 -23.41 19.88 -17.91
CA THR A 966 -24.31 20.93 -18.39
C THR A 966 -23.90 22.32 -17.91
N GLU A 967 -23.48 22.47 -16.65
CA GLU A 967 -22.99 23.74 -16.12
C GLU A 967 -21.70 24.18 -16.79
N ASN A 968 -20.77 23.24 -17.04
CA ASN A 968 -19.59 23.48 -17.87
C ASN A 968 -19.97 23.92 -19.28
N ALA A 969 -20.98 23.32 -19.90
CA ALA A 969 -21.46 23.74 -21.22
C ALA A 969 -22.08 25.16 -21.21
N ILE A 970 -22.86 25.50 -20.18
CA ILE A 970 -23.42 26.85 -19.99
C ILE A 970 -22.29 27.87 -19.83
N SER A 971 -21.30 27.55 -19.01
CA SER A 971 -20.14 28.39 -18.77
C SER A 971 -19.28 28.54 -20.03
N ALA A 972 -19.04 27.47 -20.78
CA ALA A 972 -18.32 27.50 -22.04
C ALA A 972 -18.96 28.46 -23.06
N VAL A 973 -20.30 28.42 -23.21
CA VAL A 973 -21.00 29.39 -24.05
C VAL A 973 -20.80 30.82 -23.52
N GLY A 974 -20.87 31.02 -22.19
CA GLY A 974 -20.59 32.31 -21.55
C GLY A 974 -19.19 32.85 -21.87
N LYS A 975 -18.15 32.02 -21.65
CA LYS A 975 -16.74 32.32 -21.93
C LYS A 975 -16.54 32.69 -23.41
N ILE A 976 -17.14 31.92 -24.34
CA ILE A 976 -17.06 32.22 -25.78
C ILE A 976 -17.69 33.60 -26.09
N LEU A 977 -18.90 33.87 -25.59
CA LEU A 977 -19.60 35.15 -25.82
C LEU A 977 -18.83 36.35 -25.24
N GLN A 978 -18.23 36.17 -24.06
CA GLN A 978 -17.47 37.22 -23.38
C GLN A 978 -16.19 37.58 -24.15
N HIS A 979 -15.45 36.59 -24.64
CA HIS A 979 -14.09 36.79 -25.15
C HIS A 979 -13.96 36.86 -26.69
N ASN A 980 -15.01 36.51 -27.46
CA ASN A 980 -14.95 36.46 -28.94
C ASN A 980 -15.84 37.49 -29.65
N GLN A 981 -16.17 38.61 -29.00
CA GLN A 981 -17.03 39.64 -29.60
C GLN A 981 -16.45 40.17 -30.91
N GLY A 982 -17.25 40.10 -31.99
CA GLY A 982 -16.84 40.52 -33.34
C GLY A 982 -16.09 39.47 -34.16
N ASN A 983 -15.70 38.33 -33.56
CA ASN A 983 -15.02 37.22 -34.25
C ASN A 983 -15.95 36.01 -34.50
N LEU A 984 -17.16 36.03 -33.93
CA LEU A 984 -18.15 34.97 -34.11
C LEU A 984 -19.03 35.24 -35.32
N SER A 985 -19.25 34.21 -36.14
CA SER A 985 -20.15 34.26 -37.31
C SER A 985 -21.59 33.90 -36.94
N ILE A 986 -22.09 34.39 -35.79
CA ILE A 986 -23.42 34.07 -35.23
C ILE A 986 -24.13 35.32 -34.69
N ASN A 987 -25.44 35.19 -34.44
CA ASN A 987 -26.22 36.23 -33.78
C ASN A 987 -26.01 36.20 -32.25
N VAL A 988 -25.08 37.03 -31.76
CA VAL A 988 -24.71 37.10 -30.34
C VAL A 988 -25.90 37.42 -29.44
N ASP A 989 -26.82 38.30 -29.86
CA ASP A 989 -27.96 38.70 -29.04
C ASP A 989 -28.96 37.54 -28.83
N GLU A 990 -29.19 36.70 -29.85
CA GLU A 990 -30.03 35.50 -29.72
C GLU A 990 -29.41 34.47 -28.78
N VAL A 991 -28.10 34.22 -28.92
CA VAL A 991 -27.39 33.26 -28.06
C VAL A 991 -27.32 33.78 -26.62
N LEU A 992 -27.13 35.09 -26.42
CA LEU A 992 -27.11 35.71 -25.10
C LEU A 992 -28.48 35.63 -24.40
N GLN A 993 -29.57 35.80 -25.14
CA GLN A 993 -30.92 35.62 -24.61
C GLN A 993 -31.16 34.16 -24.17
N LEU A 994 -30.70 33.19 -24.97
CA LEU A 994 -30.80 31.78 -24.65
C LEU A 994 -29.93 31.42 -23.44
N TRP A 995 -28.69 31.91 -23.40
CA TRP A 995 -27.76 31.71 -22.29
C TRP A 995 -28.33 32.20 -20.96
N PHE A 996 -28.93 33.39 -20.93
CA PHE A 996 -29.58 33.92 -19.73
C PHE A 996 -30.76 33.04 -19.25
N SER A 997 -31.44 32.36 -20.18
CA SER A 997 -32.53 31.44 -19.82
C SER A 997 -32.04 30.18 -19.12
N TRP A 998 -30.80 29.76 -19.39
CA TRP A 998 -30.21 28.56 -18.80
C TRP A 998 -29.76 28.75 -17.36
N LEU A 999 -29.51 29.98 -16.90
CA LEU A 999 -29.10 30.24 -15.51
C LEU A 999 -30.22 29.94 -14.52
N PRO A 1000 -29.94 29.56 -13.25
CA PRO A 1000 -28.65 29.62 -12.53
C PRO A 1000 -27.76 28.36 -12.67
N VAL A 1001 -26.53 28.47 -12.17
CA VAL A 1001 -25.56 27.37 -11.97
C VAL A 1001 -25.11 27.33 -10.50
N TRP A 1002 -24.76 26.16 -9.98
CA TRP A 1002 -24.39 26.01 -8.56
C TRP A 1002 -23.55 24.77 -8.19
N GLU A 1003 -23.47 23.74 -9.02
CA GLU A 1003 -22.73 22.51 -8.69
C GLU A 1003 -21.23 22.70 -8.92
N ASP A 1004 -20.85 23.22 -10.10
CA ASP A 1004 -19.46 23.55 -10.41
C ASP A 1004 -19.15 24.97 -9.94
N LYS A 1005 -18.50 25.08 -8.77
CA LYS A 1005 -18.25 26.36 -8.10
C LYS A 1005 -17.29 27.27 -8.89
N GLU A 1006 -16.33 26.70 -9.61
CA GLU A 1006 -15.38 27.46 -10.42
C GLU A 1006 -16.08 28.06 -11.64
N GLU A 1007 -16.86 27.23 -12.35
CA GLU A 1007 -17.64 27.67 -13.49
C GLU A 1007 -18.78 28.62 -13.10
N ALA A 1008 -19.39 28.42 -11.93
CA ALA A 1008 -20.37 29.35 -11.37
C ALA A 1008 -19.78 30.74 -11.18
N SER A 1009 -18.57 30.85 -10.61
CA SER A 1009 -17.89 32.14 -10.46
C SER A 1009 -17.68 32.84 -11.81
N HIS A 1010 -17.27 32.10 -12.84
CA HIS A 1010 -17.12 32.61 -14.20
C HIS A 1010 -18.44 33.10 -14.83
N VAL A 1011 -19.50 32.28 -14.76
CA VAL A 1011 -20.83 32.61 -15.27
C VAL A 1011 -21.38 33.87 -14.61
N PHE A 1012 -21.29 33.97 -13.29
CA PHE A 1012 -21.81 35.10 -12.54
C PHE A 1012 -21.00 36.37 -12.73
N LYS A 1013 -19.69 36.26 -12.91
CA LYS A 1013 -18.84 37.39 -13.29
C LYS A 1013 -19.28 37.99 -14.62
N PHE A 1014 -19.51 37.14 -15.63
CA PHE A 1014 -19.98 37.60 -16.94
C PHE A 1014 -21.40 38.20 -16.86
N LEU A 1015 -22.30 37.60 -16.09
CA LEU A 1015 -23.64 38.16 -15.86
C LEU A 1015 -23.56 39.56 -15.23
N CYS A 1016 -22.70 39.74 -14.22
CA CYS A 1016 -22.48 41.05 -13.60
C CYS A 1016 -21.92 42.07 -14.61
N ASP A 1017 -20.94 41.69 -15.44
CA ASP A 1017 -20.38 42.55 -16.48
C ASP A 1017 -21.47 43.05 -17.46
N LEU A 1018 -22.40 42.17 -17.84
CA LEU A 1018 -23.51 42.49 -18.73
C LEU A 1018 -24.54 43.43 -18.09
N ILE A 1019 -24.83 43.25 -16.80
CA ILE A 1019 -25.76 44.12 -16.06
C ILE A 1019 -25.14 45.51 -15.87
N GLU A 1020 -23.89 45.57 -15.42
CA GLU A 1020 -23.17 46.82 -15.17
C GLU A 1020 -22.94 47.63 -16.47
N SER A 1021 -22.80 46.95 -17.61
CA SER A 1021 -22.74 47.57 -18.93
C SER A 1021 -24.09 47.98 -19.52
N ASN A 1022 -25.19 47.80 -18.78
CA ASN A 1022 -26.57 48.07 -19.23
C ASN A 1022 -26.96 47.31 -20.52
N ASN A 1023 -26.57 46.05 -20.63
CA ASN A 1023 -26.89 45.23 -21.80
C ASN A 1023 -28.42 45.08 -21.98
N SER A 1024 -28.94 45.49 -23.15
CA SER A 1024 -30.39 45.55 -23.42
C SER A 1024 -31.03 44.17 -23.56
N VAL A 1025 -30.28 43.12 -23.88
CA VAL A 1025 -30.78 41.74 -23.97
C VAL A 1025 -30.98 41.17 -22.57
N ILE A 1026 -30.01 41.34 -21.67
CA ILE A 1026 -30.08 40.83 -20.30
C ILE A 1026 -31.11 41.59 -19.46
N LEU A 1027 -31.09 42.92 -19.49
CA LEU A 1027 -32.05 43.72 -18.71
C LEU A 1027 -33.47 43.68 -19.31
N GLY A 1028 -33.58 43.44 -20.62
CA GLY A 1028 -34.83 43.47 -21.35
C GLY A 1028 -35.41 44.88 -21.53
N PRO A 1029 -36.39 45.06 -22.41
CA PRO A 1029 -37.04 46.35 -22.63
C PRO A 1029 -37.64 46.89 -21.32
N ASN A 1030 -37.30 48.13 -20.96
CA ASN A 1030 -37.72 48.75 -19.69
C ASN A 1030 -37.32 47.93 -18.44
N ASN A 1031 -36.19 47.23 -18.47
CA ASN A 1031 -35.69 46.43 -17.36
C ASN A 1031 -36.63 45.29 -16.93
N SER A 1032 -37.40 44.74 -17.87
CA SER A 1032 -38.40 43.70 -17.61
C SER A 1032 -37.82 42.41 -17.00
N ASN A 1033 -36.52 42.16 -17.15
CA ASN A 1033 -35.87 40.94 -16.70
C ASN A 1033 -35.25 41.04 -15.31
N LEU A 1034 -35.30 42.21 -14.64
CA LEU A 1034 -34.76 42.36 -13.28
C LEU A 1034 -35.29 41.32 -12.27
N PRO A 1035 -36.58 40.92 -12.29
CA PRO A 1035 -37.04 39.88 -11.39
C PRO A 1035 -36.38 38.51 -11.64
N ARG A 1036 -36.07 38.18 -12.91
CA ARG A 1036 -35.33 36.96 -13.25
C ARG A 1036 -33.90 37.04 -12.77
N VAL A 1037 -33.24 38.19 -12.91
CA VAL A 1037 -31.87 38.42 -12.38
C VAL A 1037 -31.83 38.15 -10.88
N VAL A 1038 -32.77 38.71 -10.11
CA VAL A 1038 -32.84 38.50 -8.65
C VAL A 1038 -33.11 37.03 -8.33
N ALA A 1039 -34.00 36.36 -9.08
CA ALA A 1039 -34.29 34.94 -8.88
C ALA A 1039 -33.08 34.03 -9.15
N VAL A 1040 -32.29 34.33 -10.18
CA VAL A 1040 -31.07 33.59 -10.50
C VAL A 1040 -30.05 33.72 -9.36
N PHE A 1041 -29.78 34.94 -8.87
CA PHE A 1041 -28.87 35.13 -7.74
C PHE A 1041 -29.37 34.45 -6.46
N ALA A 1042 -30.66 34.57 -6.15
CA ALA A 1042 -31.24 34.00 -4.94
C ALA A 1042 -31.18 32.46 -4.93
N GLU A 1043 -31.38 31.81 -6.08
CA GLU A 1043 -31.26 30.35 -6.20
C GLU A 1043 -29.82 29.89 -6.01
N THR A 1044 -28.84 30.52 -6.64
CA THR A 1044 -27.42 30.15 -6.45
C THR A 1044 -26.97 30.34 -5.01
N PHE A 1045 -27.43 31.40 -4.31
CA PHE A 1045 -27.15 31.55 -2.88
C PHE A 1045 -27.83 30.46 -2.04
N ALA A 1046 -29.08 30.09 -2.37
CA ALA A 1046 -29.79 29.01 -1.67
C ALA A 1046 -29.14 27.64 -1.87
N LYS A 1047 -28.38 27.47 -2.94
CA LYS A 1047 -27.62 26.27 -3.30
C LYS A 1047 -26.14 26.36 -2.95
N GLU A 1048 -25.70 27.45 -2.32
CA GLU A 1048 -24.29 27.68 -1.93
C GLU A 1048 -23.31 27.57 -3.12
N GLY A 1049 -23.77 27.94 -4.32
CA GLY A 1049 -22.98 27.85 -5.55
C GLY A 1049 -21.90 28.94 -5.69
N LEU A 1050 -21.88 29.94 -4.81
CA LEU A 1050 -20.85 30.97 -4.72
C LEU A 1050 -20.39 31.08 -3.27
N LYS A 1051 -19.09 31.26 -3.05
CA LYS A 1051 -18.54 31.52 -1.72
C LYS A 1051 -18.70 32.98 -1.33
N ASP A 1052 -19.00 33.25 -0.06
CA ASP A 1052 -19.29 34.59 0.47
C ASP A 1052 -18.12 35.57 0.35
N ASP A 1053 -16.88 35.08 0.32
CA ASP A 1053 -15.65 35.86 0.26
C ASP A 1053 -15.24 36.27 -1.17
N GLU A 1054 -15.85 35.66 -2.19
CA GLU A 1054 -15.54 35.95 -3.58
C GLU A 1054 -15.92 37.38 -4.00
N GLU A 1055 -15.15 37.94 -4.94
CA GLU A 1055 -15.46 39.25 -5.52
C GLU A 1055 -16.81 39.24 -6.24
N VAL A 1056 -17.14 38.15 -6.94
CA VAL A 1056 -18.39 38.02 -7.69
C VAL A 1056 -19.62 38.01 -6.76
N PHE A 1057 -19.53 37.37 -5.60
CA PHE A 1057 -20.59 37.39 -4.58
C PHE A 1057 -20.89 38.83 -4.13
N ARG A 1058 -19.84 39.62 -3.89
CA ARG A 1058 -19.96 41.06 -3.58
C ARG A 1058 -20.58 41.87 -4.72
N ARG A 1059 -20.23 41.58 -5.98
CA ARG A 1059 -20.85 42.23 -7.15
C ARG A 1059 -22.34 41.91 -7.25
N CYS A 1060 -22.72 40.64 -7.12
CA CYS A 1060 -24.12 40.20 -7.11
C CYS A 1060 -24.93 40.92 -6.02
N THR A 1061 -24.43 40.96 -4.77
CA THR A 1061 -25.10 41.64 -3.66
C THR A 1061 -25.20 43.16 -3.86
N MET A 1062 -24.17 43.80 -4.46
CA MET A 1062 -24.24 45.22 -4.82
C MET A 1062 -25.31 45.51 -5.87
N ILE A 1063 -25.43 44.68 -6.92
CA ILE A 1063 -26.49 44.79 -7.93
C ILE A 1063 -27.88 44.65 -7.27
N ILE A 1064 -28.04 43.66 -6.38
CA ILE A 1064 -29.29 43.46 -5.63
C ILE A 1064 -29.63 44.68 -4.78
N ARG A 1065 -28.66 45.25 -4.05
CA ARG A 1065 -28.87 46.47 -3.24
C ARG A 1065 -29.28 47.67 -4.10
N GLN A 1066 -28.77 47.79 -5.32
CA GLN A 1066 -29.22 48.83 -6.26
C GLN A 1066 -30.68 48.62 -6.67
N ILE A 1067 -31.10 47.39 -6.95
CA ILE A 1067 -32.51 47.07 -7.28
C ILE A 1067 -33.42 47.32 -6.07
N GLN A 1068 -32.96 46.97 -4.86
CA GLN A 1068 -33.66 47.19 -3.60
C GLN A 1068 -33.97 48.67 -3.33
N SER A 1069 -33.17 49.60 -3.86
CA SER A 1069 -33.41 51.04 -3.72
C SER A 1069 -34.71 51.52 -4.39
N ASN A 1070 -35.26 50.74 -5.33
CA ASN A 1070 -36.58 50.96 -5.93
C ASN A 1070 -37.62 50.03 -5.29
N SER A 1071 -38.40 50.55 -4.36
CA SER A 1071 -39.35 49.76 -3.56
C SER A 1071 -40.43 49.04 -4.37
N GLU A 1072 -40.88 49.61 -5.49
CA GLU A 1072 -41.89 49.02 -6.37
C GLU A 1072 -41.31 47.83 -7.15
N VAL A 1073 -40.13 48.00 -7.74
CA VAL A 1073 -39.43 46.93 -8.47
C VAL A 1073 -39.00 45.83 -7.50
N TRP A 1074 -38.50 46.19 -6.32
CA TRP A 1074 -38.09 45.24 -5.30
C TRP A 1074 -39.23 44.36 -4.79
N SER A 1075 -40.40 44.94 -4.53
CA SER A 1075 -41.60 44.18 -4.13
C SER A 1075 -42.03 43.19 -5.22
N ASN A 1076 -41.90 43.57 -6.49
CA ASN A 1076 -42.21 42.69 -7.62
C ASN A 1076 -41.19 41.54 -7.76
N CYS A 1077 -39.91 41.80 -7.48
CA CYS A 1077 -38.88 40.76 -7.48
C CYS A 1077 -39.10 39.75 -6.36
N LEU A 1078 -39.34 40.21 -5.13
CA LEU A 1078 -39.57 39.33 -3.97
C LEU A 1078 -40.80 38.44 -4.12
N GLY A 1079 -41.87 38.96 -4.74
CA GLY A 1079 -43.11 38.22 -4.97
C GLY A 1079 -42.97 36.99 -5.88
N LEU A 1080 -41.85 36.87 -6.60
CA LEU A 1080 -41.56 35.74 -7.50
C LEU A 1080 -40.60 34.71 -6.89
N LEU A 1081 -40.07 34.96 -5.69
CA LEU A 1081 -39.12 34.08 -5.01
C LEU A 1081 -39.82 33.11 -4.06
N THR A 1082 -39.26 31.91 -3.90
CA THR A 1082 -39.67 30.95 -2.88
C THR A 1082 -39.23 31.43 -1.47
N PRO A 1083 -39.82 30.91 -0.38
CA PRO A 1083 -39.38 31.26 0.97
C PRO A 1083 -37.89 30.96 1.23
N GLN A 1084 -37.38 29.85 0.68
CA GLN A 1084 -35.98 29.47 0.78
C GLN A 1084 -35.07 30.47 0.05
N GLN A 1085 -35.43 30.87 -1.17
CA GLN A 1085 -34.71 31.90 -1.92
C GLN A 1085 -34.74 33.26 -1.20
N GLN A 1086 -35.87 33.65 -0.61
CA GLN A 1086 -35.97 34.88 0.18
C GLN A 1086 -35.07 34.84 1.42
N GLN A 1087 -35.00 33.69 2.09
CA GLN A 1087 -34.14 33.51 3.25
C GLN A 1087 -32.65 33.56 2.88
N ALA A 1088 -32.25 32.86 1.81
CA ALA A 1088 -30.88 32.90 1.30
C ALA A 1088 -30.48 34.31 0.85
N LEU A 1089 -31.37 35.00 0.12
CA LEU A 1089 -31.16 36.39 -0.29
C LEU A 1089 -31.04 37.35 0.91
N ALA A 1090 -31.83 37.14 1.97
CA ALA A 1090 -31.73 37.93 3.19
C ALA A 1090 -30.42 37.66 3.95
N ALA A 1091 -30.00 36.39 4.01
CA ALA A 1091 -28.72 35.99 4.61
C ALA A 1091 -27.53 36.60 3.86
N ALA A 1092 -27.54 36.55 2.53
CA ALA A 1092 -26.46 37.13 1.69
C ALA A 1092 -26.36 38.67 1.78
N LEU A 1093 -27.44 39.35 2.19
CA LEU A 1093 -27.49 40.82 2.27
C LEU A 1093 -27.19 41.38 3.68
N GLY A 1094 -27.37 40.55 4.72
CA GLY A 1094 -27.16 40.88 6.13
C GLY A 1094 -25.72 40.65 6.57
#